data_AF-A0A9D7G7V6-F1
#
_entry.id   AF-A0A9D7G7V6-F1
#
_cell.length_a   1.000
_cell.length_b   1.000
_cell.length_c   1.000
_cell.angle_alpha   90.00
_cell.angle_beta   90.00
_cell.angle_gamma   90.00
#
_symmetry.space_group_name_H-M   'P 1'
#
loop_
_entity.id
_entity.type
_entity.pdbx_description
1 polymer ?
#
loop_
_entity_poly.entity_id
_entity_poly.type
_entity_poly.pdbx_seq_one_letter_code
_entity_poly.pdbx_strand_id
1 'polypeptide(L)'
;MRITPALLFLLASSALAQAPTELNLIPEPVELRMEPGTLDLGCPWQVDVSGSASKELFDLLQAELAPLQMPKTKDCLLPLRIQFNRIQPDTLLPDEWHSVHVAPDGISVTAPSEEGLFRASRTLIQLLEQGRGTGNLPCLTITDWPRFQWRGMHLDACRHFWSVEFTKKYIDLLARYKMNRFHWHLTEDQGWRIEIKKYPKLTEVGAWRSGSQVGPYSRREYDSIPYGGFYTQEQIRDVVAYAAARHITVVPEIEMPGHALAALASYPQLGCTGGPYKVQKGWGVFDDVFCAGNDSVFTMLEDVLTEVMDLFPSELIHIGGDECPKERWKTCAECQSRMKTHGLKDEHELQSYFIQRIEKFVNSKGRKIIGWDEILEGGLAPNAAVMSWRGTEGGVAAAKQKHNVVMSPGSHCYFDHYQGDPANEPLAFGGYTTLQKVYGYEPIPAELKPEEAKYILGAQGNVWTEYILTPEHVEYMAVPRMLALAEVLWTPKAKRNEADFIRRLENEFPELEAMKVNASKSMYQVRVTPEQGPNPGEIAVDSQVRGRQWIQVGRTDNLGSRRCDEPNNGGQPCIEPAGDINEPSLTRLDFSKAEGLSCVIENLRIQQCHRPPHHPQRAAQRTLQRGRRLHLGGWHHRAREAREHRMAGLARRRHHYGGSGQCAGYQPHRHRSAERDTQLDPSTSNRGLQREQRRQDLHTVVGAITPSNSS
;
A
#
# COMPACT_ATOMS: atom_id res chain seq x y z
N MET A 1 81.79 -32.94 22.75
CA MET A 1 80.42 -33.17 22.25
C MET A 1 79.60 -31.92 22.54
N ARG A 2 79.24 -31.17 21.49
CA ARG A 2 78.33 -30.02 21.57
C ARG A 2 76.91 -30.54 21.37
N ILE A 3 76.00 -30.25 22.30
CA ILE A 3 74.55 -30.42 22.09
C ILE A 3 73.93 -29.04 22.30
N THR A 4 73.47 -28.48 21.19
CA THR A 4 72.67 -27.25 21.04
C THR A 4 71.25 -27.45 21.58
N PRO A 5 70.64 -26.47 22.26
CA PRO A 5 69.21 -26.46 22.50
C PRO A 5 68.49 -25.90 21.25
N ALA A 6 67.60 -26.70 20.67
CA ALA A 6 66.77 -26.29 19.55
C ALA A 6 65.67 -25.34 20.03
N LEU A 7 65.63 -24.16 19.40
CA LEU A 7 64.62 -23.12 19.53
C LEU A 7 63.29 -23.66 18.97
N LEU A 8 62.27 -23.82 19.82
CA LEU A 8 60.89 -23.98 19.38
C LEU A 8 60.36 -22.59 18.95
N PHE A 9 60.35 -22.33 17.64
CA PHE A 9 59.62 -21.20 17.07
C PHE A 9 58.13 -21.56 17.05
N LEU A 10 57.36 -21.05 18.02
CA LEU A 10 55.90 -20.98 17.92
C LEU A 10 55.56 -20.01 16.79
N LEU A 11 55.17 -20.54 15.63
CA LEU A 11 54.40 -19.80 14.62
C LEU A 11 53.01 -19.54 15.20
N ALA A 12 52.87 -18.45 15.94
CA ALA A 12 51.56 -17.86 16.19
C ALA A 12 51.08 -17.29 14.86
N SER A 13 50.37 -18.11 14.08
CA SER A 13 49.55 -17.62 12.98
C SER A 13 48.51 -16.69 13.57
N SER A 14 48.77 -15.39 13.50
CA SER A 14 47.77 -14.35 13.68
C SER A 14 46.75 -14.51 12.56
N ALA A 15 45.75 -15.36 12.80
CA ALA A 15 44.49 -15.29 12.09
C ALA A 15 43.94 -13.89 12.39
N LEU A 16 44.14 -12.96 11.45
CA LEU A 16 43.35 -11.76 11.39
C LEU A 16 41.90 -12.25 11.31
N ALA A 17 41.19 -12.16 12.43
CA ALA A 17 39.75 -12.37 12.45
C ALA A 17 39.19 -11.32 11.49
N GLN A 18 38.86 -11.76 10.28
CA GLN A 18 38.12 -10.97 9.32
C GLN A 18 36.84 -10.58 10.05
N ALA A 19 36.55 -9.28 10.15
CA ALA A 19 35.28 -8.82 10.71
C ALA A 19 34.16 -9.59 9.99
N PRO A 20 33.15 -10.10 10.73
CA PRO A 20 32.09 -10.86 10.10
C PRO A 20 31.49 -10.03 8.96
N THR A 21 31.47 -10.59 7.75
CA THR A 21 30.80 -9.98 6.62
C THR A 21 29.32 -9.87 6.96
N GLU A 22 28.86 -8.69 7.37
CA GLU A 22 27.45 -8.45 7.67
C GLU A 22 26.66 -8.39 6.37
N LEU A 23 25.75 -9.34 6.18
CA LEU A 23 24.88 -9.41 5.01
C LEU A 23 23.63 -8.53 5.22
N ASN A 24 23.22 -7.84 4.16
CA ASN A 24 22.10 -6.90 4.19
C ASN A 24 20.86 -7.45 3.49
N LEU A 25 20.44 -8.67 3.84
CA LEU A 25 19.29 -9.32 3.21
C LEU A 25 17.98 -8.78 3.75
N ILE A 26 17.03 -8.39 2.91
CA ILE A 26 15.67 -8.02 3.30
C ILE A 26 14.65 -8.84 2.47
N PRO A 27 13.76 -9.62 3.09
CA PRO A 27 13.66 -9.89 4.53
C PRO A 27 14.81 -10.76 5.06
N GLU A 28 15.04 -10.73 6.38
CA GLU A 28 16.01 -11.56 7.09
C GLU A 28 15.58 -13.03 7.01
N PRO A 29 16.48 -13.94 6.59
CA PRO A 29 16.14 -15.35 6.51
C PRO A 29 15.94 -15.98 7.90
N VAL A 30 15.20 -17.08 7.95
CA VAL A 30 15.00 -17.86 9.17
C VAL A 30 16.33 -18.29 9.78
N GLU A 31 17.22 -18.88 8.98
CA GLU A 31 18.53 -19.32 9.41
C GLU A 31 19.62 -18.93 8.40
N LEU A 32 20.74 -18.44 8.92
CA LEU A 32 21.93 -18.08 8.16
C LEU A 32 23.15 -18.58 8.94
N ARG A 33 23.98 -19.40 8.30
CA ARG A 33 25.23 -19.92 8.87
C ARG A 33 26.39 -19.54 7.97
N MET A 34 27.34 -18.79 8.50
CA MET A 34 28.59 -18.48 7.81
C MET A 34 29.50 -19.71 7.83
N GLU A 35 30.18 -19.97 6.71
CA GLU A 35 31.10 -21.07 6.55
C GLU A 35 32.50 -20.55 6.16
N PRO A 36 33.57 -21.32 6.43
CA PRO A 36 34.92 -20.90 6.04
C PRO A 36 35.09 -20.78 4.52
N GLY A 37 35.66 -19.67 4.07
CA GLY A 37 36.04 -19.44 2.68
C GLY A 37 35.18 -18.40 1.97
N THR A 38 35.50 -18.19 0.70
CA THR A 38 34.80 -17.25 -0.18
C THR A 38 34.67 -17.84 -1.59
N LEU A 39 33.57 -17.52 -2.26
CA LEU A 39 33.35 -17.72 -3.67
C LEU A 39 33.81 -16.47 -4.45
N ASP A 40 34.69 -16.65 -5.43
CA ASP A 40 35.25 -15.58 -6.27
C ASP A 40 34.31 -15.30 -7.47
N LEU A 41 33.60 -14.17 -7.43
CA LEU A 41 32.66 -13.78 -8.48
C LEU A 41 33.34 -13.24 -9.76
N GLY A 42 34.67 -13.17 -9.79
CA GLY A 42 35.45 -12.83 -10.99
C GLY A 42 35.48 -13.96 -12.03
N CYS A 43 35.09 -15.17 -11.64
CA CYS A 43 34.87 -16.28 -12.54
C CYS A 43 33.51 -16.17 -13.25
N PRO A 44 33.41 -16.47 -14.55
CA PRO A 44 32.11 -16.56 -15.20
C PRO A 44 31.28 -17.68 -14.58
N TRP A 45 29.96 -17.48 -14.50
CA TRP A 45 29.04 -18.50 -13.99
C TRP A 45 28.02 -18.96 -15.05
N GLN A 46 27.48 -20.15 -14.83
CA GLN A 46 26.37 -20.72 -15.58
C GLN A 46 25.24 -21.08 -14.62
N VAL A 47 24.00 -20.86 -15.05
CA VAL A 47 22.81 -21.26 -14.31
C VAL A 47 22.35 -22.60 -14.85
N ASP A 48 22.15 -23.56 -13.97
CA ASP A 48 21.60 -24.88 -14.27
C ASP A 48 20.31 -25.08 -13.46
N VAL A 49 19.28 -25.66 -14.06
CA VAL A 49 18.05 -26.07 -13.36
C VAL A 49 17.85 -27.58 -13.53
N SER A 50 17.59 -28.27 -12.42
CA SER A 50 17.39 -29.72 -12.39
C SER A 50 16.18 -30.11 -11.51
N GLY A 51 15.81 -31.40 -11.53
CA GLY A 51 14.79 -31.93 -10.62
C GLY A 51 13.33 -31.69 -11.05
N SER A 52 13.03 -31.72 -12.35
CA SER A 52 11.68 -31.49 -12.93
C SER A 52 11.12 -30.07 -12.78
N ALA A 53 11.98 -29.08 -12.52
CA ALA A 53 11.61 -27.68 -12.65
C ALA A 53 11.36 -27.28 -14.11
N SER A 54 10.42 -26.36 -14.31
CA SER A 54 9.93 -25.90 -15.60
C SER A 54 10.98 -25.12 -16.40
N LYS A 55 10.83 -25.13 -17.73
CA LYS A 55 11.67 -24.33 -18.63
C LYS A 55 11.42 -22.84 -18.42
N GLU A 56 10.18 -22.47 -18.13
CA GLU A 56 9.74 -21.11 -17.88
C GLU A 56 10.47 -20.51 -16.67
N LEU A 57 10.61 -21.28 -15.58
CA LEU A 57 11.42 -20.86 -14.43
C LEU A 57 12.89 -20.71 -14.81
N PHE A 58 13.45 -21.66 -15.57
CA PHE A 58 14.84 -21.56 -16.02
C PHE A 58 15.10 -20.30 -16.85
N ASP A 59 14.26 -20.01 -17.84
CA ASP A 59 14.39 -18.85 -18.71
C ASP A 59 14.29 -17.54 -17.90
N LEU A 60 13.39 -17.49 -16.92
CA LEU A 60 13.25 -16.34 -16.00
C LEU A 60 14.51 -16.14 -15.15
N LEU A 61 14.99 -17.19 -14.48
CA LEU A 61 16.18 -17.13 -13.62
C LEU A 61 17.43 -16.73 -14.43
N GLN A 62 17.58 -17.29 -15.63
CA GLN A 62 18.68 -16.94 -16.52
C GLN A 62 18.62 -15.46 -16.92
N ALA A 63 17.44 -14.93 -17.24
CA ALA A 63 17.25 -13.53 -17.60
C ALA A 63 17.53 -12.56 -16.44
N GLU A 64 17.20 -12.94 -15.21
CA GLU A 64 17.39 -12.08 -14.03
C GLU A 64 18.82 -12.18 -13.45
N LEU A 65 19.48 -13.33 -13.54
CA LEU A 65 20.82 -13.53 -12.99
C LEU A 65 21.95 -13.13 -13.95
N ALA A 66 21.72 -13.19 -15.27
CA ALA A 66 22.75 -12.82 -16.25
C ALA A 66 23.25 -11.36 -16.12
N PRO A 67 22.38 -10.34 -15.89
CA PRO A 67 22.82 -8.96 -15.68
C PRO A 67 23.67 -8.74 -14.43
N LEU A 68 23.62 -9.66 -13.45
CA LEU A 68 24.43 -9.60 -12.23
C LEU A 68 25.85 -10.14 -12.44
N GLN A 69 26.14 -10.74 -13.60
CA GLN A 69 27.46 -11.26 -13.89
C GLN A 69 28.49 -10.15 -14.02
N MET A 70 29.57 -10.27 -13.24
CA MET A 70 30.69 -9.34 -13.34
C MET A 70 31.45 -9.55 -14.67
N PRO A 71 32.03 -8.49 -15.25
CA PRO A 71 33.00 -8.65 -16.32
C PRO A 71 34.09 -9.63 -15.88
N LYS A 72 34.46 -10.56 -16.78
CA LYS A 72 35.49 -11.56 -16.47
C LYS A 72 36.79 -10.87 -16.04
N THR A 73 37.20 -11.07 -14.79
CA THR A 73 38.44 -10.52 -14.24
C THR A 73 39.52 -11.58 -14.02
N LYS A 74 39.19 -12.87 -14.17
CA LYS A 74 40.09 -13.99 -13.91
C LYS A 74 39.90 -15.13 -14.92
N ASP A 75 41.01 -15.79 -15.26
CA ASP A 75 40.99 -17.04 -16.03
C ASP A 75 40.75 -18.23 -15.10
N CYS A 76 39.48 -18.57 -14.91
CA CYS A 76 39.08 -19.74 -14.15
C CYS A 76 39.05 -20.98 -15.05
N LEU A 77 39.60 -22.10 -14.56
CA LEU A 77 39.70 -23.36 -15.33
C LEU A 77 38.33 -23.89 -15.75
N LEU A 78 37.31 -23.66 -14.94
CA LEU A 78 35.91 -23.98 -15.21
C LEU A 78 35.02 -22.82 -14.78
N PRO A 79 33.85 -22.62 -15.42
CA PRO A 79 32.86 -21.66 -14.93
C PRO A 79 32.27 -22.13 -13.60
N LEU A 80 31.92 -21.17 -12.74
CA LEU A 80 31.13 -21.44 -11.54
C LEU A 80 29.74 -21.93 -11.93
N ARG A 81 29.14 -22.79 -11.11
CA ARG A 81 27.77 -23.26 -11.34
C ARG A 81 26.82 -22.70 -10.28
N ILE A 82 25.70 -22.17 -10.72
CA ILE A 82 24.55 -21.83 -9.88
C ILE A 82 23.46 -22.86 -10.20
N GLN A 83 23.28 -23.83 -9.32
CA GLN A 83 22.39 -24.96 -9.54
C GLN A 83 21.09 -24.80 -8.77
N PHE A 84 19.96 -24.77 -9.48
CA PHE A 84 18.63 -24.80 -8.89
C PHE A 84 18.09 -26.22 -8.96
N ASN A 85 17.90 -26.84 -7.81
CA ASN A 85 17.57 -28.25 -7.69
C ASN A 85 16.23 -28.38 -6.96
N ARG A 86 15.18 -28.73 -7.71
CA ARG A 86 13.92 -29.11 -7.08
C ARG A 86 14.06 -30.53 -6.51
N ILE A 87 13.80 -30.67 -5.22
CA ILE A 87 13.98 -31.93 -4.48
C ILE A 87 12.65 -32.42 -3.91
N GLN A 88 12.54 -33.71 -3.59
CA GLN A 88 11.50 -34.16 -2.69
C GLN A 88 11.95 -33.84 -1.26
N PRO A 89 11.17 -33.08 -0.48
CA PRO A 89 11.58 -32.73 0.87
C PRO A 89 11.53 -33.95 1.78
N ASP A 90 12.54 -34.12 2.62
CA ASP A 90 12.49 -35.00 3.80
C ASP A 90 12.10 -34.18 5.06
N THR A 91 11.22 -33.19 4.89
CA THR A 91 10.82 -32.25 5.94
C THR A 91 9.32 -31.95 5.88
N LEU A 92 8.74 -31.55 7.01
CA LEU A 92 7.35 -31.05 7.11
C LEU A 92 7.25 -29.52 6.95
N LEU A 93 8.28 -28.89 6.37
CA LEU A 93 8.32 -27.42 6.20
C LEU A 93 7.40 -26.97 5.04
N PRO A 94 6.97 -25.70 4.99
CA PRO A 94 6.05 -25.19 3.98
C PRO A 94 6.58 -25.32 2.54
N ASP A 95 5.68 -25.27 1.54
CA ASP A 95 6.05 -25.37 0.12
C ASP A 95 7.05 -24.30 -0.36
N GLU A 96 7.03 -23.11 0.27
CA GLU A 96 7.95 -22.00 0.00
C GLU A 96 9.33 -22.14 0.70
N TRP A 97 9.55 -23.26 1.42
CA TRP A 97 10.84 -23.59 2.01
C TRP A 97 11.92 -23.69 0.94
N HIS A 98 13.12 -23.21 1.27
CA HIS A 98 14.28 -23.35 0.41
C HIS A 98 15.59 -23.24 1.18
N SER A 99 16.68 -23.66 0.53
CA SER A 99 18.04 -23.46 1.00
C SER A 99 18.95 -22.92 -0.10
N VAL A 100 19.83 -22.00 0.27
CA VAL A 100 20.91 -21.45 -0.58
C VAL A 100 22.24 -21.79 0.08
N HIS A 101 23.07 -22.54 -0.61
CA HIS A 101 24.41 -22.92 -0.17
C HIS A 101 25.46 -22.31 -1.11
N VAL A 102 26.37 -21.52 -0.56
CA VAL A 102 27.48 -20.89 -1.26
C VAL A 102 28.77 -21.58 -0.83
N ALA A 103 29.45 -22.21 -1.78
CA ALA A 103 30.72 -22.91 -1.61
C ALA A 103 31.81 -22.24 -2.47
N PRO A 104 33.10 -22.53 -2.27
CA PRO A 104 34.18 -21.91 -3.05
C PRO A 104 34.14 -22.18 -4.56
N ASP A 105 33.46 -23.25 -4.98
CA ASP A 105 33.37 -23.71 -6.37
C ASP A 105 31.99 -23.49 -7.02
N GLY A 106 31.01 -22.98 -6.27
CA GLY A 106 29.69 -22.68 -6.83
C GLY A 106 28.59 -22.41 -5.80
N ILE A 107 27.36 -22.33 -6.30
CA ILE A 107 26.16 -22.07 -5.52
C ILE A 107 25.14 -23.18 -5.81
N SER A 108 24.55 -23.73 -4.76
CA SER A 108 23.45 -24.69 -4.85
C SER A 108 22.21 -24.13 -4.17
N VAL A 109 21.10 -24.17 -4.88
CA VAL A 109 19.77 -23.75 -4.42
C VAL A 109 18.87 -24.98 -4.43
N THR A 110 18.20 -25.26 -3.32
CA THR A 110 17.29 -26.40 -3.20
C THR A 110 15.94 -25.99 -2.65
N ALA A 111 14.86 -26.57 -3.16
CA ALA A 111 13.50 -26.34 -2.67
C ALA A 111 12.56 -27.49 -3.10
N PRO A 112 11.38 -27.65 -2.47
CA PRO A 112 10.43 -28.71 -2.79
C PRO A 112 9.51 -28.33 -3.96
N SER A 113 9.41 -27.03 -4.24
CA SER A 113 8.54 -26.43 -5.25
C SER A 113 9.30 -25.42 -6.11
N GLU A 114 8.74 -25.09 -7.27
CA GLU A 114 9.24 -23.98 -8.10
C GLU A 114 9.11 -22.64 -7.37
N GLU A 115 8.06 -22.47 -6.57
CA GLU A 115 7.90 -21.27 -5.76
C GLU A 115 9.04 -21.10 -4.76
N GLY A 116 9.44 -22.17 -4.05
CA GLY A 116 10.60 -22.14 -3.16
C GLY A 116 11.91 -21.82 -3.89
N LEU A 117 12.14 -22.41 -5.09
CA LEU A 117 13.31 -22.06 -5.92
C LEU A 117 13.28 -20.57 -6.33
N PHE A 118 12.11 -20.06 -6.71
CA PHE A 118 11.95 -18.64 -7.02
C PHE A 118 12.20 -17.76 -5.80
N ARG A 119 11.67 -18.08 -4.61
CA ARG A 119 11.96 -17.32 -3.38
C ARG A 119 13.45 -17.32 -3.04
N ALA A 120 14.12 -18.46 -3.20
CA ALA A 120 15.55 -18.57 -3.03
C ALA A 120 16.34 -17.67 -3.98
N SER A 121 15.90 -17.58 -5.24
CA SER A 121 16.53 -16.68 -6.20
C SER A 121 16.47 -15.21 -5.78
N ARG A 122 15.43 -14.79 -5.03
CA ARG A 122 15.35 -13.41 -4.52
C ARG A 122 16.43 -13.13 -3.48
N THR A 123 16.71 -14.10 -2.60
CA THR A 123 17.84 -14.05 -1.67
C THR A 123 19.16 -14.06 -2.42
N LEU A 124 19.29 -14.92 -3.44
CA LEU A 124 20.51 -15.03 -4.24
C LEU A 124 20.84 -13.74 -5.00
N ILE A 125 19.83 -13.06 -5.57
CA ILE A 125 20.01 -11.76 -6.24
C ILE A 125 20.63 -10.74 -5.28
N GLN A 126 20.08 -10.60 -4.07
CA GLN A 126 20.61 -9.69 -3.06
C GLN A 126 22.02 -10.06 -2.60
N LEU A 127 22.32 -11.36 -2.48
CA LEU A 127 23.67 -11.83 -2.19
C LEU A 127 24.62 -11.42 -3.32
N LEU A 128 24.31 -11.75 -4.57
CA LEU A 128 25.14 -11.45 -5.74
C LEU A 128 25.38 -9.94 -5.88
N GLU A 129 24.36 -9.10 -5.71
CA GLU A 129 24.50 -7.63 -5.72
C GLU A 129 25.51 -7.15 -4.68
N GLN A 130 25.42 -7.62 -3.44
CA GLN A 130 26.39 -7.30 -2.39
C GLN A 130 27.79 -7.84 -2.72
N GLY A 131 27.89 -9.05 -3.28
CA GLY A 131 29.14 -9.66 -3.69
C GLY A 131 29.82 -8.94 -4.85
N ARG A 132 29.05 -8.34 -5.78
CA ARG A 132 29.59 -7.55 -6.90
C ARG A 132 30.39 -6.35 -6.40
N GLY A 133 29.99 -5.75 -5.29
CA GLY A 133 30.71 -4.63 -4.67
C GLY A 133 32.11 -5.01 -4.19
N THR A 134 32.33 -6.27 -3.80
CA THR A 134 33.60 -6.76 -3.24
C THR A 134 34.36 -7.74 -4.15
N GLY A 135 33.72 -8.22 -5.22
CA GLY A 135 34.20 -9.28 -6.10
C GLY A 135 34.09 -10.69 -5.50
N ASN A 136 33.57 -10.84 -4.28
CA ASN A 136 33.53 -12.12 -3.57
C ASN A 136 32.23 -12.29 -2.76
N LEU A 137 31.80 -13.54 -2.59
CA LEU A 137 30.78 -13.91 -1.60
C LEU A 137 31.39 -14.74 -0.49
N PRO A 138 31.02 -14.52 0.77
CA PRO A 138 31.36 -15.47 1.83
C PRO A 138 30.67 -16.82 1.57
N CYS A 139 31.35 -17.92 1.89
CA CYS A 139 30.70 -19.23 1.95
C CYS A 139 29.67 -19.23 3.07
N LEU A 140 28.49 -19.79 2.80
CA LEU A 140 27.38 -19.77 3.74
C LEU A 140 26.32 -20.81 3.38
N THR A 141 25.45 -21.08 4.34
CA THR A 141 24.19 -21.79 4.14
C THR A 141 23.05 -20.96 4.72
N ILE A 142 22.04 -20.70 3.90
CA ILE A 142 20.75 -20.12 4.30
C ILE A 142 19.67 -21.19 4.20
N THR A 143 18.80 -21.26 5.20
CA THR A 143 17.58 -22.06 5.19
C THR A 143 16.42 -21.13 5.53
N ASP A 144 15.40 -21.06 4.68
CA ASP A 144 14.42 -19.97 4.75
C ASP A 144 13.02 -20.39 4.31
N TRP A 145 12.01 -19.76 4.91
CA TRP A 145 10.58 -19.95 4.63
C TRP A 145 9.76 -18.81 5.28
N PRO A 146 8.58 -18.47 4.74
CA PRO A 146 7.79 -17.36 5.27
C PRO A 146 7.10 -17.68 6.60
N ARG A 147 6.93 -16.65 7.43
CA ARG A 147 6.07 -16.70 8.63
C ARG A 147 4.58 -16.74 8.29
N PHE A 148 4.14 -16.00 7.26
CA PHE A 148 2.73 -15.90 6.86
C PHE A 148 2.50 -16.30 5.40
N GLN A 149 1.35 -16.90 5.13
CA GLN A 149 0.95 -17.34 3.79
C GLN A 149 0.50 -16.18 2.90
N TRP A 150 -0.09 -15.14 3.49
CA TRP A 150 -0.51 -13.92 2.79
C TRP A 150 0.47 -12.78 3.04
N ARG A 151 1.18 -12.37 1.99
CA ARG A 151 2.13 -11.25 2.02
C ARG A 151 1.75 -10.28 0.92
N GLY A 152 0.81 -9.40 1.25
CA GLY A 152 0.06 -8.64 0.26
C GLY A 152 0.50 -7.20 0.12
N MET A 153 0.35 -6.70 -1.10
CA MET A 153 0.29 -5.27 -1.39
C MET A 153 -0.91 -4.98 -2.28
N HIS A 154 -1.63 -3.91 -1.93
CA HIS A 154 -2.75 -3.38 -2.70
C HIS A 154 -2.31 -2.18 -3.55
N LEU A 155 -2.96 -2.00 -4.72
CA LEU A 155 -2.83 -0.82 -5.56
C LEU A 155 -4.19 -0.38 -6.10
N ASP A 156 -4.58 0.84 -5.75
CA ASP A 156 -5.75 1.53 -6.29
C ASP A 156 -5.46 2.08 -7.68
N ALA A 157 -6.06 1.49 -8.72
CA ALA A 157 -5.99 1.97 -10.10
C ALA A 157 -7.16 2.90 -10.47
N CYS A 158 -8.09 3.15 -9.55
CA CYS A 158 -9.36 3.82 -9.79
C CYS A 158 -9.27 5.31 -9.56
N ARG A 159 -8.75 5.74 -8.40
CA ARG A 159 -8.58 7.16 -8.08
C ARG A 159 -7.58 7.77 -9.06
N HIS A 160 -6.45 7.10 -9.30
CA HIS A 160 -5.56 7.36 -10.44
C HIS A 160 -5.15 6.07 -11.17
N PHE A 161 -5.23 6.11 -12.50
CA PHE A 161 -4.91 4.98 -13.39
C PHE A 161 -3.40 4.78 -13.62
N TRP A 162 -2.98 3.53 -13.81
CA TRP A 162 -1.58 3.13 -13.98
C TRP A 162 -1.36 2.42 -15.32
N SER A 163 -0.16 2.54 -15.89
CA SER A 163 0.18 1.78 -17.10
C SER A 163 0.43 0.30 -16.78
N VAL A 164 0.31 -0.57 -17.79
CA VAL A 164 0.71 -1.99 -17.69
C VAL A 164 2.18 -2.11 -17.31
N GLU A 165 3.04 -1.28 -17.90
CA GLU A 165 4.47 -1.25 -17.61
C GLU A 165 4.75 -0.94 -16.14
N PHE A 166 4.11 0.11 -15.59
CA PHE A 166 4.28 0.43 -14.19
C PHE A 166 3.73 -0.66 -13.26
N THR A 167 2.57 -1.24 -13.61
CA THR A 167 1.99 -2.34 -12.83
C THR A 167 2.95 -3.54 -12.77
N LYS A 168 3.63 -3.86 -13.88
CA LYS A 168 4.67 -4.90 -13.92
C LYS A 168 5.90 -4.52 -13.08
N LYS A 169 6.37 -3.26 -13.15
CA LYS A 169 7.45 -2.76 -12.29
C LYS A 169 7.10 -2.88 -10.80
N TYR A 170 5.86 -2.57 -10.41
CA TYR A 170 5.38 -2.75 -9.05
C TYR A 170 5.43 -4.23 -8.63
N ILE A 171 4.99 -5.15 -9.50
CA ILE A 171 5.09 -6.60 -9.29
C ILE A 171 6.55 -7.08 -9.15
N ASP A 172 7.50 -6.51 -9.89
CA ASP A 172 8.93 -6.81 -9.74
C ASP A 172 9.43 -6.43 -8.33
N LEU A 173 8.99 -5.29 -7.79
CA LEU A 173 9.30 -4.90 -6.41
C LEU A 173 8.68 -5.85 -5.39
N LEU A 174 7.41 -6.26 -5.59
CA LEU A 174 6.77 -7.26 -4.74
C LEU A 174 7.58 -8.56 -4.73
N ALA A 175 7.99 -9.02 -5.91
CA ALA A 175 8.75 -10.25 -6.08
C ALA A 175 10.11 -10.18 -5.40
N ARG A 176 10.86 -9.08 -5.59
CA ARG A 176 12.19 -8.86 -4.98
C ARG A 176 12.17 -9.05 -3.47
N TYR A 177 11.14 -8.52 -2.80
CA TYR A 177 11.01 -8.59 -1.35
C TYR A 177 10.04 -9.70 -0.89
N LYS A 178 9.85 -10.74 -1.72
CA LYS A 178 9.13 -11.98 -1.39
C LYS A 178 7.65 -11.80 -1.00
N MET A 179 7.02 -10.71 -1.43
CA MET A 179 5.56 -10.55 -1.39
C MET A 179 4.91 -11.50 -2.42
N ASN A 180 3.72 -12.02 -2.13
CA ASN A 180 3.08 -13.07 -2.96
C ASN A 180 1.61 -12.81 -3.30
N ARG A 181 1.06 -11.67 -2.88
CA ARG A 181 -0.31 -11.26 -3.21
C ARG A 181 -0.29 -9.84 -3.75
N PHE A 182 -0.87 -9.66 -4.93
CA PHE A 182 -1.15 -8.36 -5.51
C PHE A 182 -2.66 -8.15 -5.51
N HIS A 183 -3.15 -7.33 -4.59
CA HIS A 183 -4.55 -6.96 -4.51
C HIS A 183 -4.81 -5.76 -5.42
N TRP A 184 -5.60 -5.96 -6.47
CA TRP A 184 -5.76 -4.96 -7.52
C TRP A 184 -7.17 -4.38 -7.51
N HIS A 185 -7.28 -3.13 -7.07
CA HIS A 185 -8.54 -2.41 -6.97
C HIS A 185 -8.90 -1.74 -8.30
N LEU A 186 -9.91 -2.30 -8.96
CA LEU A 186 -10.21 -2.07 -10.38
C LEU A 186 -11.50 -1.31 -10.64
N THR A 187 -12.34 -1.08 -9.63
CA THR A 187 -13.56 -0.29 -9.78
C THR A 187 -13.85 0.56 -8.55
N GLU A 188 -14.28 1.81 -8.75
CA GLU A 188 -14.68 2.73 -7.69
C GLU A 188 -15.60 3.85 -8.26
N ASP A 189 -16.20 4.69 -7.43
CA ASP A 189 -16.91 5.93 -7.82
C ASP A 189 -16.20 6.83 -8.83
N GLN A 190 -14.87 6.99 -8.74
CA GLN A 190 -14.10 7.88 -9.62
C GLN A 190 -13.53 7.17 -10.87
N GLY A 191 -13.77 5.86 -11.05
CA GLY A 191 -13.32 5.15 -12.23
C GLY A 191 -13.59 3.66 -12.25
N TRP A 192 -13.99 3.15 -13.43
CA TRP A 192 -14.03 1.73 -13.74
C TRP A 192 -12.87 1.37 -14.68
N ARG A 193 -12.00 0.43 -14.28
CA ARG A 193 -10.68 0.23 -14.91
C ARG A 193 -10.52 -1.08 -15.65
N ILE A 194 -11.55 -1.92 -15.72
CA ILE A 194 -11.48 -3.24 -16.36
C ILE A 194 -12.47 -3.33 -17.52
N GLU A 195 -12.00 -3.77 -18.68
CA GLU A 195 -12.90 -4.07 -19.80
C GLU A 195 -13.79 -5.28 -19.52
N ILE A 196 -15.11 -5.07 -19.61
CA ILE A 196 -16.13 -6.12 -19.58
C ILE A 196 -16.83 -6.13 -20.93
N LYS A 197 -16.65 -7.20 -21.71
CA LYS A 197 -17.11 -7.28 -23.10
C LYS A 197 -18.63 -7.16 -23.19
N LYS A 198 -19.37 -7.73 -22.23
CA LYS A 198 -20.84 -7.65 -22.19
C LYS A 198 -21.37 -6.26 -21.82
N TYR A 199 -20.57 -5.44 -21.14
CA TYR A 199 -20.97 -4.12 -20.63
C TYR A 199 -19.98 -3.02 -21.03
N PRO A 200 -19.87 -2.70 -22.33
CA PRO A 200 -18.82 -1.80 -22.84
C PRO A 200 -18.91 -0.38 -22.27
N LYS A 201 -20.10 0.09 -21.84
CA LYS A 201 -20.22 1.43 -21.25
C LYS A 201 -19.46 1.59 -19.95
N LEU A 202 -19.14 0.50 -19.24
CA LEU A 202 -18.32 0.56 -18.03
C LEU A 202 -16.96 1.20 -18.32
N THR A 203 -16.38 1.00 -19.51
CA THR A 203 -15.12 1.65 -19.91
C THR A 203 -15.30 2.79 -20.91
N GLU A 204 -16.37 2.83 -21.71
CA GLU A 204 -16.66 4.00 -22.57
C GLU A 204 -17.08 5.24 -21.75
N VAL A 205 -17.74 5.03 -20.61
CA VAL A 205 -18.23 6.09 -19.71
C VAL A 205 -17.54 6.00 -18.35
N GLY A 206 -17.67 4.87 -17.66
CA GLY A 206 -17.22 4.72 -16.27
C GLY A 206 -15.71 4.89 -16.06
N ALA A 207 -14.89 4.70 -17.10
CA ALA A 207 -13.45 4.94 -17.01
C ALA A 207 -13.07 6.44 -17.07
N TRP A 208 -14.01 7.34 -17.36
CA TRP A 208 -13.70 8.75 -17.66
C TRP A 208 -14.45 9.70 -16.74
N ARG A 209 -13.70 10.56 -16.03
CA ARG A 209 -14.25 11.67 -15.25
C ARG A 209 -13.91 13.00 -15.90
N SER A 210 -14.77 13.99 -15.69
CA SER A 210 -14.67 15.32 -16.32
C SER A 210 -13.72 16.30 -15.62
N GLY A 211 -12.96 15.82 -14.64
CA GLY A 211 -12.06 16.60 -13.80
C GLY A 211 -11.73 15.85 -12.53
N SER A 212 -10.73 16.32 -11.80
CA SER A 212 -10.28 15.72 -10.54
C SER A 212 -10.26 16.76 -9.43
N GLN A 213 -10.36 16.30 -8.19
CA GLN A 213 -10.18 17.16 -7.02
C GLN A 213 -8.73 17.64 -6.92
N VAL A 214 -8.55 18.92 -6.62
CA VAL A 214 -7.24 19.56 -6.49
C VAL A 214 -7.04 20.11 -5.09
N GLY A 215 -5.83 19.98 -4.58
CA GLY A 215 -5.47 20.43 -3.23
C GLY A 215 -6.16 19.63 -2.12
N PRO A 216 -6.11 20.12 -0.86
CA PRO A 216 -6.61 19.39 0.30
C PRO A 216 -8.11 19.09 0.24
N TYR A 217 -8.52 17.96 0.84
CA TYR A 217 -9.91 17.50 0.87
C TYR A 217 -10.93 18.59 1.20
N SER A 218 -10.60 19.40 2.21
CA SER A 218 -11.45 20.43 2.78
C SER A 218 -11.81 21.57 1.82
N ARG A 219 -11.01 21.81 0.77
CA ARG A 219 -11.28 22.89 -0.18
C ARG A 219 -12.39 22.55 -1.16
N ARG A 220 -12.58 21.26 -1.47
CA ARG A 220 -13.55 20.79 -2.48
C ARG A 220 -13.40 21.55 -3.80
N GLU A 221 -12.16 21.79 -4.20
CA GLU A 221 -11.81 22.42 -5.48
C GLU A 221 -11.57 21.34 -6.53
N TYR A 222 -11.99 21.60 -7.77
CA TYR A 222 -11.90 20.65 -8.86
C TYR A 222 -11.35 21.32 -10.11
N ASP A 223 -10.50 20.62 -10.83
CA ASP A 223 -10.16 21.00 -12.18
C ASP A 223 -11.26 20.57 -13.18
N SER A 224 -11.02 20.91 -14.45
CA SER A 224 -11.85 20.53 -15.58
C SER A 224 -11.10 19.70 -16.61
N ILE A 225 -10.03 19.00 -16.19
CA ILE A 225 -9.19 18.21 -17.09
C ILE A 225 -9.77 16.80 -17.15
N PRO A 226 -10.31 16.33 -18.30
CA PRO A 226 -10.79 14.97 -18.43
C PRO A 226 -9.68 13.97 -18.09
N TYR A 227 -9.99 13.00 -17.24
CA TYR A 227 -9.05 12.00 -16.75
C TYR A 227 -9.65 10.60 -16.85
N GLY A 228 -8.85 9.62 -17.24
CA GLY A 228 -9.31 8.25 -17.36
C GLY A 228 -8.27 7.28 -17.91
N GLY A 229 -8.77 6.12 -18.32
CA GLY A 229 -7.97 4.97 -18.72
C GLY A 229 -8.54 3.68 -18.12
N PHE A 230 -8.32 2.56 -18.80
CA PHE A 230 -8.73 1.24 -18.37
C PHE A 230 -7.81 0.19 -18.99
N TYR A 231 -7.79 -1.01 -18.41
CA TYR A 231 -7.09 -2.17 -18.93
C TYR A 231 -8.01 -2.99 -19.83
N THR A 232 -7.54 -3.34 -21.02
CA THR A 232 -8.22 -4.36 -21.84
C THR A 232 -8.06 -5.73 -21.18
N GLN A 233 -8.90 -6.68 -21.57
CA GLN A 233 -8.78 -8.05 -21.07
C GLN A 233 -7.42 -8.68 -21.43
N GLU A 234 -6.86 -8.37 -22.59
CA GLU A 234 -5.55 -8.86 -23.02
C GLU A 234 -4.43 -8.27 -22.14
N GLN A 235 -4.51 -6.98 -21.80
CA GLN A 235 -3.56 -6.34 -20.89
C GLN A 235 -3.63 -6.95 -19.48
N ILE A 236 -4.84 -7.27 -18.99
CA ILE A 236 -4.99 -7.96 -17.71
C ILE A 236 -4.37 -9.35 -17.77
N ARG A 237 -4.64 -10.13 -18.83
CA ARG A 237 -4.03 -11.47 -18.98
C ARG A 237 -2.50 -11.39 -19.00
N ASP A 238 -1.94 -10.39 -19.65
CA ASP A 238 -0.50 -10.13 -19.66
C ASP A 238 0.06 -9.83 -18.25
N VAL A 239 -0.59 -8.94 -17.49
CA VAL A 239 -0.20 -8.64 -16.09
C VAL A 239 -0.33 -9.87 -15.19
N VAL A 240 -1.43 -10.62 -15.30
CA VAL A 240 -1.68 -11.83 -14.51
C VAL A 240 -0.65 -12.92 -14.82
N ALA A 241 -0.32 -13.13 -16.10
CA ALA A 241 0.72 -14.09 -16.49
C ALA A 241 2.11 -13.64 -15.98
N TYR A 242 2.41 -12.34 -16.05
CA TYR A 242 3.65 -11.77 -15.54
C TYR A 242 3.82 -11.96 -14.03
N ALA A 243 2.74 -11.76 -13.27
CA ALA A 243 2.70 -12.00 -11.83
C ALA A 243 2.82 -13.49 -11.50
N ALA A 244 2.13 -14.36 -12.24
CA ALA A 244 2.19 -15.81 -12.04
C ALA A 244 3.61 -16.37 -12.24
N ALA A 245 4.34 -15.89 -13.25
CA ALA A 245 5.75 -16.25 -13.47
C ALA A 245 6.66 -15.88 -12.27
N ARG A 246 6.23 -14.96 -11.41
CA ARG A 246 6.93 -14.51 -10.19
C ARG A 246 6.28 -15.07 -8.91
N HIS A 247 5.43 -16.08 -9.05
CA HIS A 247 4.66 -16.67 -7.95
C HIS A 247 3.90 -15.62 -7.13
N ILE A 248 3.31 -14.63 -7.81
CA ILE A 248 2.43 -13.63 -7.22
C ILE A 248 1.01 -13.88 -7.73
N THR A 249 0.08 -14.12 -6.80
CA THR A 249 -1.35 -14.23 -7.13
C THR A 249 -1.96 -12.84 -7.20
N VAL A 250 -2.59 -12.52 -8.33
CA VAL A 250 -3.36 -11.28 -8.50
C VAL A 250 -4.79 -11.51 -8.05
N VAL A 251 -5.20 -10.80 -6.99
CA VAL A 251 -6.54 -10.84 -6.41
C VAL A 251 -7.29 -9.62 -6.94
N PRO A 252 -8.26 -9.79 -7.86
CA PRO A 252 -9.02 -8.66 -8.39
C PRO A 252 -10.05 -8.19 -7.36
N GLU A 253 -10.27 -6.89 -7.29
CA GLU A 253 -11.38 -6.28 -6.57
C GLU A 253 -12.35 -5.56 -7.49
N ILE A 254 -13.61 -5.97 -7.39
CA ILE A 254 -14.75 -5.28 -7.99
C ILE A 254 -15.66 -4.83 -6.84
N GLU A 255 -15.62 -3.54 -6.53
CA GLU A 255 -16.37 -2.92 -5.44
C GLU A 255 -17.88 -3.10 -5.58
N MET A 256 -18.52 -3.54 -4.49
CA MET A 256 -19.97 -3.64 -4.36
C MET A 256 -20.40 -3.79 -2.89
N PRO A 257 -21.61 -3.34 -2.49
CA PRO A 257 -22.55 -2.56 -3.28
C PRO A 257 -22.29 -1.04 -3.25
N GLY A 258 -21.40 -0.58 -2.36
CA GLY A 258 -20.88 0.79 -2.31
C GLY A 258 -19.94 1.11 -3.47
N HIS A 259 -19.31 2.29 -3.44
CA HIS A 259 -18.26 2.69 -4.39
C HIS A 259 -18.60 2.43 -5.87
N ALA A 260 -19.85 2.70 -6.25
CA ALA A 260 -20.46 2.20 -7.48
C ALA A 260 -20.71 3.28 -8.55
N LEU A 261 -20.39 4.56 -8.31
CA LEU A 261 -20.85 5.65 -9.17
C LEU A 261 -20.30 5.59 -10.60
N ALA A 262 -19.11 5.01 -10.84
CA ALA A 262 -18.65 4.78 -12.21
C ALA A 262 -19.56 3.79 -12.98
N ALA A 263 -20.00 2.72 -12.31
CA ALA A 263 -20.94 1.76 -12.89
C ALA A 263 -22.33 2.39 -13.06
N LEU A 264 -22.81 3.15 -12.07
CA LEU A 264 -24.10 3.84 -12.14
C LEU A 264 -24.12 4.93 -13.22
N ALA A 265 -23.04 5.66 -13.44
CA ALA A 265 -22.92 6.62 -14.55
C ALA A 265 -22.99 5.93 -15.92
N SER A 266 -22.47 4.71 -16.01
CA SER A 266 -22.48 3.90 -17.23
C SER A 266 -23.86 3.28 -17.51
N TYR A 267 -24.54 2.84 -16.44
CA TYR A 267 -25.86 2.20 -16.49
C TYR A 267 -26.76 2.70 -15.34
N PRO A 268 -27.41 3.86 -15.49
CA PRO A 268 -28.15 4.51 -14.41
C PRO A 268 -29.32 3.71 -13.82
N GLN A 269 -29.90 2.79 -14.60
CA GLN A 269 -30.98 1.92 -14.13
C GLN A 269 -30.56 0.97 -13.00
N LEU A 270 -29.25 0.85 -12.71
CA LEU A 270 -28.73 -0.01 -11.64
C LEU A 270 -28.79 0.66 -10.24
N GLY A 271 -29.00 1.98 -10.18
CA GLY A 271 -29.11 2.73 -8.93
C GLY A 271 -30.56 2.95 -8.51
N CYS A 272 -30.80 3.20 -7.22
CA CYS A 272 -32.17 3.32 -6.67
C CYS A 272 -33.00 4.46 -7.27
N THR A 273 -32.35 5.52 -7.76
CA THR A 273 -33.04 6.72 -8.29
C THR A 273 -33.23 6.67 -9.81
N GLY A 274 -32.52 5.77 -10.50
CA GLY A 274 -32.44 5.75 -11.96
C GLY A 274 -31.55 6.86 -12.57
N GLY A 275 -30.90 7.69 -11.75
CA GLY A 275 -30.00 8.77 -12.16
C GLY A 275 -30.69 10.13 -12.41
N PRO A 276 -30.02 11.07 -13.09
CA PRO A 276 -28.71 10.92 -13.73
C PRO A 276 -27.55 10.83 -12.73
N TYR A 277 -26.56 9.99 -13.04
CA TYR A 277 -25.33 9.85 -12.28
C TYR A 277 -24.13 10.36 -13.09
N LYS A 278 -23.03 10.66 -12.40
CA LYS A 278 -21.74 11.04 -13.02
C LYS A 278 -20.61 10.30 -12.32
N VAL A 279 -19.59 9.92 -13.08
CA VAL A 279 -18.32 9.47 -12.51
C VAL A 279 -17.76 10.60 -11.64
N GLN A 280 -17.40 10.29 -10.40
CA GLN A 280 -17.09 11.30 -9.41
C GLN A 280 -15.74 11.97 -9.68
N LYS A 281 -15.68 13.27 -9.37
CA LYS A 281 -14.44 14.06 -9.40
C LYS A 281 -13.71 14.06 -8.07
N GLY A 282 -14.48 13.94 -6.99
CA GLY A 282 -14.00 14.08 -5.62
C GLY A 282 -13.94 12.78 -4.87
N TRP A 283 -13.23 12.84 -3.76
CA TRP A 283 -12.96 11.71 -2.89
C TRP A 283 -14.06 11.55 -1.82
N GLY A 284 -14.09 10.37 -1.20
CA GLY A 284 -14.93 10.04 -0.05
C GLY A 284 -16.13 9.16 -0.42
N VAL A 285 -17.09 9.13 0.50
CA VAL A 285 -18.22 8.21 0.46
C VAL A 285 -19.47 8.87 -0.11
N PHE A 286 -20.16 8.18 -1.02
CA PHE A 286 -21.36 8.69 -1.69
C PHE A 286 -22.59 7.83 -1.43
N ASP A 287 -23.75 8.46 -1.24
CA ASP A 287 -25.02 7.77 -0.95
C ASP A 287 -25.54 6.89 -2.09
N ASP A 288 -25.16 7.21 -3.33
CA ASP A 288 -25.67 6.57 -4.53
C ASP A 288 -24.92 5.26 -4.81
N VAL A 289 -25.51 4.17 -4.32
CA VAL A 289 -24.99 2.80 -4.37
C VAL A 289 -25.83 1.90 -5.29
N PHE A 290 -25.35 0.69 -5.56
CA PHE A 290 -26.13 -0.31 -6.29
C PHE A 290 -27.49 -0.57 -5.62
N CYS A 291 -28.57 -0.65 -6.40
CA CYS A 291 -29.90 -0.92 -5.88
C CYS A 291 -30.04 -2.39 -5.47
N ALA A 292 -29.92 -2.69 -4.17
CA ALA A 292 -30.05 -4.04 -3.66
C ALA A 292 -31.43 -4.67 -3.91
N GLY A 293 -32.46 -3.84 -4.18
CA GLY A 293 -33.82 -4.24 -4.54
C GLY A 293 -34.02 -4.68 -6.00
N ASN A 294 -33.10 -4.34 -6.89
CA ASN A 294 -33.21 -4.54 -8.34
C ASN A 294 -32.47 -5.81 -8.79
N ASP A 295 -33.16 -6.77 -9.40
CA ASP A 295 -32.50 -8.01 -9.88
C ASP A 295 -31.53 -7.78 -11.04
N SER A 296 -31.70 -6.72 -11.83
CA SER A 296 -30.79 -6.38 -12.93
C SER A 296 -29.38 -6.05 -12.44
N VAL A 297 -29.25 -5.57 -11.20
CA VAL A 297 -27.94 -5.36 -10.55
C VAL A 297 -27.20 -6.68 -10.39
N PHE A 298 -27.88 -7.70 -9.85
CA PHE A 298 -27.27 -9.01 -9.65
C PHE A 298 -26.94 -9.68 -10.98
N THR A 299 -27.81 -9.60 -11.99
CA THR A 299 -27.50 -10.12 -13.34
C THR A 299 -26.23 -9.47 -13.91
N MET A 300 -26.11 -8.13 -13.80
CA MET A 300 -24.92 -7.42 -14.29
C MET A 300 -23.67 -7.84 -13.52
N LEU A 301 -23.72 -7.87 -12.18
CA LEU A 301 -22.57 -8.24 -11.36
C LEU A 301 -22.16 -9.71 -11.53
N GLU A 302 -23.11 -10.64 -11.67
CA GLU A 302 -22.82 -12.05 -11.96
C GLU A 302 -22.14 -12.22 -13.32
N ASP A 303 -22.58 -11.46 -14.34
CA ASP A 303 -21.93 -11.43 -15.65
C ASP A 303 -20.51 -10.84 -15.57
N VAL A 304 -20.34 -9.69 -14.90
CA VAL A 304 -19.03 -9.05 -14.68
C VAL A 304 -18.09 -10.01 -13.97
N LEU A 305 -18.53 -10.61 -12.86
CA LEU A 305 -17.72 -11.54 -12.09
C LEU A 305 -17.39 -12.81 -12.89
N THR A 306 -18.25 -13.24 -13.82
CA THR A 306 -17.92 -14.33 -14.75
C THR A 306 -16.71 -13.95 -15.61
N GLU A 307 -16.75 -12.79 -16.27
CA GLU A 307 -15.63 -12.34 -17.11
C GLU A 307 -14.35 -12.09 -16.26
N VAL A 308 -14.49 -11.57 -15.05
CA VAL A 308 -13.37 -11.38 -14.10
C VAL A 308 -12.75 -12.72 -13.71
N MET A 309 -13.55 -13.72 -13.32
CA MET A 309 -13.02 -15.04 -12.94
C MET A 309 -12.34 -15.78 -14.11
N ASP A 310 -12.72 -15.47 -15.36
CA ASP A 310 -12.04 -15.98 -16.57
C ASP A 310 -10.68 -15.30 -16.82
N LEU A 311 -10.46 -14.10 -16.28
CA LEU A 311 -9.21 -13.33 -16.41
C LEU A 311 -8.21 -13.63 -15.29
N PHE A 312 -8.72 -13.84 -14.08
CA PHE A 312 -7.90 -13.98 -12.87
C PHE A 312 -8.00 -15.41 -12.33
N PRO A 313 -6.90 -16.17 -12.22
CA PRO A 313 -6.92 -17.54 -11.68
C PRO A 313 -7.00 -17.61 -10.15
N SER A 314 -6.93 -16.49 -9.43
CA SER A 314 -6.98 -16.42 -7.96
C SER A 314 -8.26 -17.01 -7.35
N GLU A 315 -8.15 -18.07 -6.55
CA GLU A 315 -9.28 -18.68 -5.82
C GLU A 315 -10.17 -17.63 -5.12
N LEU A 316 -9.55 -16.59 -4.56
CA LEU A 316 -10.22 -15.47 -3.92
C LEU A 316 -10.50 -14.34 -4.92
N ILE A 317 -11.72 -13.82 -4.88
CA ILE A 317 -12.17 -12.62 -5.57
C ILE A 317 -12.57 -11.59 -4.50
N HIS A 318 -11.98 -10.40 -4.53
CA HIS A 318 -12.36 -9.34 -3.60
C HIS A 318 -13.61 -8.63 -4.13
N ILE A 319 -14.61 -8.47 -3.27
CA ILE A 319 -15.89 -7.83 -3.62
C ILE A 319 -16.09 -6.48 -2.93
N GLY A 320 -15.06 -6.01 -2.21
CA GLY A 320 -15.12 -4.79 -1.42
C GLY A 320 -16.09 -4.94 -0.26
N GLY A 321 -17.13 -4.10 -0.25
CA GLY A 321 -18.22 -4.14 0.73
C GLY A 321 -18.09 -3.10 1.85
N ASP A 322 -17.08 -2.24 1.76
CA ASP A 322 -16.84 -1.12 2.65
C ASP A 322 -17.78 0.06 2.36
N GLU A 323 -17.87 0.94 3.36
CA GLU A 323 -18.46 2.28 3.34
C GLU A 323 -19.80 2.45 2.59
N CYS A 324 -20.62 1.40 2.42
CA CYS A 324 -21.89 1.48 1.68
C CYS A 324 -22.98 2.20 2.49
N PRO A 325 -23.36 3.46 2.16
CA PRO A 325 -24.38 4.16 2.91
C PRO A 325 -25.76 3.57 2.64
N LYS A 326 -26.62 3.61 3.65
CA LYS A 326 -27.96 3.00 3.56
C LYS A 326 -29.05 3.97 3.11
N GLU A 327 -28.71 5.23 2.89
CA GLU A 327 -29.66 6.33 2.69
C GLU A 327 -30.57 6.13 1.46
N ARG A 328 -30.02 5.67 0.33
CA ARG A 328 -30.84 5.38 -0.85
C ARG A 328 -31.77 4.19 -0.65
N TRP A 329 -31.31 3.14 0.04
CA TRP A 329 -32.11 1.94 0.29
C TRP A 329 -33.31 2.20 1.22
N LYS A 330 -33.16 3.08 2.22
CA LYS A 330 -34.25 3.52 3.13
C LYS A 330 -35.45 4.08 2.37
N THR A 331 -35.19 4.78 1.26
CA THR A 331 -36.23 5.45 0.46
C THR A 331 -36.63 4.70 -0.82
N CYS A 332 -35.91 3.63 -1.17
CA CYS A 332 -36.14 2.90 -2.42
C CYS A 332 -37.24 1.85 -2.26
N ALA A 333 -38.33 1.99 -3.01
CA ALA A 333 -39.47 1.06 -2.94
C ALA A 333 -39.09 -0.40 -3.24
N GLU A 334 -38.17 -0.65 -4.18
CA GLU A 334 -37.69 -2.00 -4.51
C GLU A 334 -36.86 -2.60 -3.36
N CYS A 335 -35.98 -1.79 -2.75
CA CYS A 335 -35.17 -2.24 -1.60
C CYS A 335 -36.06 -2.58 -0.40
N GLN A 336 -37.00 -1.69 -0.07
CA GLN A 336 -37.96 -1.91 1.01
C GLN A 336 -38.87 -3.13 0.73
N SER A 337 -39.28 -3.32 -0.53
CA SER A 337 -40.04 -4.51 -0.93
C SER A 337 -39.22 -5.78 -0.76
N ARG A 338 -37.93 -5.78 -1.13
CA ARG A 338 -37.04 -6.92 -0.96
C ARG A 338 -36.84 -7.28 0.51
N MET A 339 -36.61 -6.28 1.35
CA MET A 339 -36.51 -6.48 2.81
C MET A 339 -37.78 -7.13 3.35
N LYS A 340 -38.97 -6.64 2.96
CA LYS A 340 -40.24 -7.23 3.38
C LYS A 340 -40.42 -8.67 2.90
N THR A 341 -40.09 -8.97 1.64
CA THR A 341 -40.20 -10.31 1.05
C THR A 341 -39.28 -11.32 1.74
N HIS A 342 -38.08 -10.90 2.11
CA HIS A 342 -37.08 -11.77 2.76
C HIS A 342 -37.08 -11.70 4.29
N GLY A 343 -37.95 -10.88 4.89
CA GLY A 343 -38.04 -10.72 6.34
C GLY A 343 -36.78 -10.08 6.97
N LEU A 344 -36.09 -9.22 6.23
CA LEU A 344 -34.87 -8.52 6.70
C LEU A 344 -35.26 -7.36 7.62
N LYS A 345 -34.54 -7.20 8.74
CA LYS A 345 -34.88 -6.21 9.78
C LYS A 345 -34.58 -4.77 9.37
N ASP A 346 -33.47 -4.55 8.69
CA ASP A 346 -32.95 -3.23 8.33
C ASP A 346 -32.04 -3.30 7.08
N GLU A 347 -31.55 -2.15 6.66
CA GLU A 347 -30.68 -2.02 5.49
C GLU A 347 -29.27 -2.64 5.69
N HIS A 348 -28.84 -2.92 6.93
CA HIS A 348 -27.60 -3.67 7.17
C HIS A 348 -27.80 -5.15 6.85
N GLU A 349 -28.93 -5.73 7.27
CA GLU A 349 -29.32 -7.08 6.83
C GLU A 349 -29.57 -7.14 5.31
N LEU A 350 -30.00 -6.04 4.67
CA LEU A 350 -30.07 -5.95 3.20
C LEU A 350 -28.68 -5.99 2.53
N GLN A 351 -27.66 -5.35 3.11
CA GLN A 351 -26.28 -5.49 2.64
C GLN A 351 -25.81 -6.94 2.79
N SER A 352 -26.05 -7.58 3.94
CA SER A 352 -25.69 -8.99 4.13
C SER A 352 -26.39 -9.90 3.11
N TYR A 353 -27.67 -9.68 2.82
CA TYR A 353 -28.38 -10.37 1.74
C TYR A 353 -27.68 -10.19 0.39
N PHE A 354 -27.26 -8.97 0.05
CA PHE A 354 -26.56 -8.66 -1.18
C PHE A 354 -25.26 -9.47 -1.29
N ILE A 355 -24.42 -9.41 -0.24
CA ILE A 355 -23.14 -10.08 -0.16
C ILE A 355 -23.32 -11.60 -0.23
N GLN A 356 -24.26 -12.18 0.52
CA GLN A 356 -24.55 -13.62 0.48
C GLN A 356 -25.02 -14.10 -0.90
N ARG A 357 -25.78 -13.28 -1.63
CA ARG A 357 -26.22 -13.63 -2.98
C ARG A 357 -25.03 -13.67 -3.96
N ILE A 358 -24.14 -12.69 -3.90
CA ILE A 358 -22.91 -12.67 -4.70
C ILE A 358 -21.97 -13.82 -4.29
N GLU A 359 -21.79 -14.05 -3.00
CA GLU A 359 -20.96 -15.13 -2.47
C GLU A 359 -21.43 -16.51 -2.98
N LYS A 360 -22.75 -16.76 -2.94
CA LYS A 360 -23.34 -17.99 -3.48
C LYS A 360 -23.04 -18.16 -4.96
N PHE A 361 -23.10 -17.08 -5.75
CA PHE A 361 -22.76 -17.12 -7.16
C PHE A 361 -21.26 -17.44 -7.37
N VAL A 362 -20.36 -16.73 -6.69
CA VAL A 362 -18.91 -16.94 -6.78
C VAL A 362 -18.54 -18.37 -6.35
N ASN A 363 -19.13 -18.86 -5.25
CA ASN A 363 -18.98 -20.24 -4.78
C ASN A 363 -19.48 -21.26 -5.82
N SER A 364 -20.56 -20.98 -6.53
CA SER A 364 -21.07 -21.87 -7.60
C SER A 364 -20.11 -22.00 -8.79
N LYS A 365 -19.16 -21.07 -8.93
CA LYS A 365 -18.09 -21.09 -9.93
C LYS A 365 -16.78 -21.67 -9.37
N GLY A 366 -16.80 -22.24 -8.16
CA GLY A 366 -15.65 -22.87 -7.52
C GLY A 366 -14.64 -21.87 -6.94
N ARG A 367 -15.06 -20.62 -6.69
CA ARG A 367 -14.23 -19.53 -6.16
C ARG A 367 -14.76 -19.09 -4.81
N LYS A 368 -13.99 -18.29 -4.07
CA LYS A 368 -14.36 -17.76 -2.75
C LYS A 368 -14.29 -16.24 -2.76
N ILE A 369 -15.02 -15.59 -1.86
CA ILE A 369 -14.93 -14.14 -1.70
C ILE A 369 -13.97 -13.75 -0.58
N ILE A 370 -13.40 -12.57 -0.71
CA ILE A 370 -12.86 -11.77 0.39
C ILE A 370 -13.51 -10.39 0.33
N GLY A 371 -13.74 -9.75 1.49
CA GLY A 371 -14.28 -8.39 1.55
C GLY A 371 -13.80 -7.66 2.79
N TRP A 372 -13.94 -6.33 2.78
CA TRP A 372 -13.62 -5.46 3.90
C TRP A 372 -14.47 -5.79 5.14
N ASP A 373 -13.97 -5.54 6.35
CA ASP A 373 -14.60 -6.04 7.59
C ASP A 373 -16.06 -5.60 7.83
N GLU A 374 -16.58 -4.61 7.11
CA GLU A 374 -18.00 -4.30 6.98
C GLU A 374 -18.86 -5.49 6.54
N ILE A 375 -18.34 -6.46 5.79
CA ILE A 375 -19.11 -7.65 5.39
C ILE A 375 -19.51 -8.53 6.58
N LEU A 376 -18.96 -8.28 7.78
CA LEU A 376 -19.43 -8.86 9.04
C LEU A 376 -20.83 -8.37 9.44
N GLU A 377 -21.23 -7.18 9.00
CA GLU A 377 -22.52 -6.57 9.34
C GLU A 377 -23.67 -7.41 8.76
N GLY A 378 -24.57 -7.88 9.64
CA GLY A 378 -25.69 -8.76 9.24
C GLY A 378 -25.33 -10.25 9.09
N GLY A 379 -24.07 -10.62 9.31
CA GLY A 379 -23.58 -12.01 9.34
C GLY A 379 -22.80 -12.41 8.09
N LEU A 380 -21.72 -13.18 8.31
CA LEU A 380 -20.85 -13.69 7.26
C LEU A 380 -21.40 -14.94 6.61
N ALA A 381 -21.11 -15.07 5.33
CA ALA A 381 -21.32 -16.30 4.61
C ALA A 381 -20.20 -17.31 4.92
N PRO A 382 -20.47 -18.64 5.03
CA PRO A 382 -19.56 -19.60 5.66
C PRO A 382 -18.15 -19.70 5.06
N ASN A 383 -17.95 -19.33 3.80
CA ASN A 383 -16.67 -19.46 3.11
C ASN A 383 -16.00 -18.10 2.83
N ALA A 384 -16.59 -16.99 3.29
CA ALA A 384 -16.02 -15.67 3.10
C ALA A 384 -14.73 -15.50 3.94
N ALA A 385 -13.73 -14.87 3.33
CA ALA A 385 -12.59 -14.30 4.05
C ALA A 385 -12.83 -12.82 4.33
N VAL A 386 -12.18 -12.29 5.36
CA VAL A 386 -12.32 -10.89 5.79
C VAL A 386 -10.98 -10.16 5.69
N MET A 387 -11.00 -8.94 5.17
CA MET A 387 -9.88 -8.01 5.23
C MET A 387 -10.16 -6.92 6.26
N SER A 388 -9.42 -6.92 7.38
CA SER A 388 -9.71 -5.99 8.50
C SER A 388 -8.91 -4.71 8.39
N TRP A 389 -9.61 -3.59 8.18
CA TRP A 389 -8.99 -2.30 7.88
C TRP A 389 -9.29 -1.20 8.91
N ARG A 390 -10.45 -1.24 9.57
CA ARG A 390 -10.87 -0.23 10.56
C ARG A 390 -10.18 -0.36 11.93
N GLY A 391 -9.21 -1.27 12.03
CA GLY A 391 -8.59 -1.71 13.26
C GLY A 391 -8.29 -3.20 13.19
N THR A 392 -8.22 -3.86 14.34
CA THR A 392 -8.01 -5.31 14.43
C THR A 392 -9.27 -6.05 14.88
N GLU A 393 -10.28 -5.33 15.34
CA GLU A 393 -11.49 -5.85 15.97
C GLU A 393 -12.32 -6.71 15.01
N GLY A 394 -12.48 -6.25 13.76
CA GLY A 394 -13.16 -7.01 12.71
C GLY A 394 -12.47 -8.34 12.43
N GLY A 395 -11.14 -8.31 12.27
CA GLY A 395 -10.31 -9.51 12.10
C GLY A 395 -10.39 -10.46 13.29
N VAL A 396 -10.36 -9.97 14.52
CA VAL A 396 -10.53 -10.80 15.72
C VAL A 396 -11.92 -11.46 15.74
N ALA A 397 -12.98 -10.71 15.41
CA ALA A 397 -14.33 -11.24 15.36
C ALA A 397 -14.51 -12.32 14.28
N ALA A 398 -13.92 -12.12 13.09
CA ALA A 398 -13.96 -13.08 12.00
C ALA A 398 -13.16 -14.36 12.32
N ALA A 399 -11.95 -14.23 12.88
CA ALA A 399 -11.12 -15.36 13.25
C ALA A 399 -11.77 -16.26 14.33
N LYS A 400 -12.43 -15.65 15.33
CA LYS A 400 -13.22 -16.38 16.35
C LYS A 400 -14.41 -17.14 15.74
N GLN A 401 -14.93 -16.66 14.62
CA GLN A 401 -15.96 -17.33 13.83
C GLN A 401 -15.38 -18.30 12.79
N LYS A 402 -14.06 -18.54 12.80
CA LYS A 402 -13.34 -19.47 11.91
C LYS A 402 -13.32 -19.06 10.44
N HIS A 403 -13.45 -17.76 10.16
CA HIS A 403 -13.22 -17.19 8.84
C HIS A 403 -11.74 -16.84 8.67
N ASN A 404 -11.21 -17.04 7.47
CA ASN A 404 -9.87 -16.58 7.14
C ASN A 404 -9.81 -15.05 7.15
N VAL A 405 -8.70 -14.50 7.64
CA VAL A 405 -8.50 -13.07 7.82
C VAL A 405 -7.19 -12.62 7.20
N VAL A 406 -7.25 -11.52 6.47
CA VAL A 406 -6.07 -10.72 6.10
C VAL A 406 -6.12 -9.44 6.90
N MET A 407 -5.05 -9.14 7.65
CA MET A 407 -4.99 -7.91 8.41
C MET A 407 -4.47 -6.75 7.56
N SER A 408 -5.18 -5.62 7.56
CA SER A 408 -4.74 -4.39 6.90
C SER A 408 -5.13 -3.14 7.69
N PRO A 409 -4.91 -3.08 9.02
CA PRO A 409 -5.42 -1.98 9.84
C PRO A 409 -4.83 -0.63 9.40
N GLY A 410 -5.67 0.40 9.26
CA GLY A 410 -5.27 1.74 8.83
C GLY A 410 -4.12 2.37 9.62
N SER A 411 -3.94 1.95 10.88
CA SER A 411 -2.86 2.41 11.75
C SER A 411 -1.45 1.95 11.34
N HIS A 412 -1.34 0.81 10.65
CA HIS A 412 -0.05 0.17 10.31
C HIS A 412 0.10 -0.13 8.81
N CYS A 413 -1.01 -0.28 8.09
CA CYS A 413 -1.03 -0.86 6.76
C CYS A 413 -1.53 0.10 5.67
N TYR A 414 -1.89 1.34 5.98
CA TYR A 414 -2.31 2.32 4.97
C TYR A 414 -1.12 3.20 4.60
N PHE A 415 -0.65 3.01 3.36
CA PHE A 415 0.55 3.63 2.83
C PHE A 415 0.25 4.89 2.00
N ASP A 416 -1.02 5.22 1.81
CA ASP A 416 -1.49 6.54 1.37
C ASP A 416 -1.41 7.62 2.47
N HIS A 417 -1.16 7.20 3.72
CA HIS A 417 -0.93 8.09 4.85
C HIS A 417 0.48 8.73 4.85
N TYR A 418 0.60 9.90 5.50
CA TYR A 418 1.90 10.52 5.79
C TYR A 418 2.86 9.56 6.49
N GLN A 419 4.15 9.62 6.11
CA GLN A 419 5.24 8.79 6.66
C GLN A 419 6.37 9.61 7.31
N GLY A 420 6.33 10.93 7.14
CA GLY A 420 7.18 11.94 7.76
C GLY A 420 6.34 13.13 8.23
N ASP A 421 6.98 14.18 8.77
CA ASP A 421 6.27 15.40 9.17
C ASP A 421 5.49 15.98 7.98
N PRO A 422 4.15 16.14 8.07
CA PRO A 422 3.34 16.66 6.97
C PRO A 422 3.81 18.01 6.40
N ALA A 423 4.55 18.82 7.17
CA ALA A 423 5.12 20.06 6.68
C ALA A 423 6.22 19.86 5.61
N ASN A 424 6.84 18.68 5.58
CA ASN A 424 7.94 18.31 4.68
C ASN A 424 7.58 17.17 3.70
N GLU A 425 6.32 16.76 3.68
CA GLU A 425 5.82 15.65 2.86
C GLU A 425 4.95 16.18 1.70
N PRO A 426 4.85 15.43 0.59
CA PRO A 426 3.78 15.61 -0.37
C PRO A 426 2.40 15.53 0.30
N LEU A 427 1.41 16.21 -0.26
CA LEU A 427 0.03 16.08 0.22
C LEU A 427 -0.40 14.61 0.19
N ALA A 428 -0.73 14.08 1.36
CA ALA A 428 -1.23 12.72 1.56
C ALA A 428 -2.68 12.75 2.06
N PHE A 429 -3.35 11.59 2.07
CA PHE A 429 -4.76 11.49 2.48
C PHE A 429 -4.99 12.00 3.91
N GLY A 430 -4.05 11.71 4.79
CA GLY A 430 -4.08 12.02 6.20
C GLY A 430 -3.24 10.99 6.96
N GLY A 431 -3.63 10.68 8.19
CA GLY A 431 -3.01 9.62 8.97
C GLY A 431 -1.52 9.84 9.26
N TYR A 432 -0.90 8.82 9.86
CA TYR A 432 0.53 8.85 10.18
C TYR A 432 1.07 7.43 10.31
N THR A 433 1.51 6.83 9.22
CA THR A 433 1.99 5.44 9.15
C THR A 433 3.49 5.46 8.84
N THR A 434 4.33 5.59 9.87
CA THR A 434 5.79 5.65 9.74
C THR A 434 6.40 4.26 9.48
N LEU A 435 7.65 4.22 9.02
CA LEU A 435 8.39 2.97 8.83
C LEU A 435 8.44 2.14 10.12
N GLN A 436 8.69 2.79 11.25
CA GLN A 436 8.74 2.14 12.57
C GLN A 436 7.38 1.54 12.98
N LYS A 437 6.26 2.20 12.66
CA LYS A 437 4.92 1.64 12.91
C LYS A 437 4.72 0.37 12.10
N VAL A 438 5.05 0.39 10.81
CA VAL A 438 4.95 -0.80 9.97
C VAL A 438 5.84 -1.92 10.51
N TYR A 439 7.12 -1.62 10.77
CA TYR A 439 8.08 -2.59 11.30
C TYR A 439 7.66 -3.13 12.66
N GLY A 440 7.05 -2.33 13.54
CA GLY A 440 6.61 -2.74 14.86
C GLY A 440 5.33 -3.59 14.87
N TYR A 441 4.68 -3.76 13.71
CA TYR A 441 3.40 -4.44 13.63
C TYR A 441 3.51 -5.95 13.96
N GLU A 442 2.56 -6.44 14.75
CA GLU A 442 2.32 -7.85 14.99
C GLU A 442 0.96 -8.24 14.39
N PRO A 443 0.92 -8.96 13.26
CA PRO A 443 -0.33 -9.33 12.59
C PRO A 443 -1.25 -10.25 13.40
N ILE A 444 -0.74 -11.01 14.36
CA ILE A 444 -1.56 -11.87 15.22
C ILE A 444 -1.94 -11.09 16.50
N PRO A 445 -3.20 -10.66 16.66
CA PRO A 445 -3.65 -9.96 17.86
C PRO A 445 -3.47 -10.82 19.12
N ALA A 446 -3.08 -10.19 20.23
CA ALA A 446 -2.80 -10.89 21.48
C ALA A 446 -4.06 -11.53 22.10
N GLU A 447 -5.25 -11.09 21.71
CA GLU A 447 -6.54 -11.58 22.15
C GLU A 447 -6.96 -12.90 21.51
N LEU A 448 -6.27 -13.34 20.44
CA LEU A 448 -6.55 -14.61 19.77
C LEU A 448 -5.80 -15.75 20.44
N LYS A 449 -6.51 -16.85 20.66
CA LYS A 449 -5.89 -18.11 21.10
C LYS A 449 -5.15 -18.78 19.94
N PRO A 450 -4.20 -19.69 20.19
CA PRO A 450 -3.45 -20.37 19.13
C PRO A 450 -4.33 -21.04 18.06
N GLU A 451 -5.46 -21.63 18.45
CA GLU A 451 -6.41 -22.27 17.54
C GLU A 451 -7.23 -21.29 16.68
N GLU A 452 -7.34 -20.03 17.12
CA GLU A 452 -7.99 -18.93 16.40
C GLU A 452 -6.97 -18.19 15.52
N ALA A 453 -5.73 -18.04 16.00
CA ALA A 453 -4.64 -17.36 15.31
C ALA A 453 -4.31 -17.98 13.94
N LYS A 454 -4.54 -19.28 13.75
CA LYS A 454 -4.34 -19.97 12.46
C LYS A 454 -5.23 -19.42 11.33
N TYR A 455 -6.31 -18.71 11.65
CA TYR A 455 -7.17 -18.07 10.66
C TYR A 455 -6.62 -16.74 10.17
N ILE A 456 -5.60 -16.19 10.83
CA ILE A 456 -4.87 -15.01 10.34
C ILE A 456 -3.88 -15.48 9.27
N LEU A 457 -4.22 -15.24 8.00
CA LEU A 457 -3.40 -15.65 6.86
C LEU A 457 -2.12 -14.81 6.72
N GLY A 458 -2.17 -13.57 7.20
CA GLY A 458 -1.07 -12.60 7.11
C GLY A 458 -1.60 -11.16 7.08
N ALA A 459 -0.83 -10.26 6.46
CA ALA A 459 -1.20 -8.86 6.35
C ALA A 459 -0.95 -8.28 4.95
N GLN A 460 -1.49 -7.09 4.72
CA GLN A 460 -1.37 -6.37 3.47
C GLN A 460 -1.14 -4.88 3.69
N GLY A 461 -0.26 -4.27 2.90
CA GLY A 461 -0.14 -2.81 2.79
C GLY A 461 -1.05 -2.27 1.68
N ASN A 462 -1.83 -1.24 1.96
CA ASN A 462 -2.81 -0.63 1.07
C ASN A 462 -2.30 0.70 0.52
N VAL A 463 -2.22 0.82 -0.82
CA VAL A 463 -1.90 2.07 -1.51
C VAL A 463 -3.16 2.61 -2.20
N TRP A 464 -3.91 3.44 -1.48
CA TRP A 464 -5.00 4.26 -2.03
C TRP A 464 -4.44 5.50 -2.72
N THR A 465 -5.08 5.97 -3.80
CA THR A 465 -4.41 6.87 -4.75
C THR A 465 -5.11 8.22 -4.97
N GLU A 466 -5.88 8.73 -4.00
CA GLU A 466 -6.54 10.04 -4.07
C GLU A 466 -5.56 11.19 -4.35
N TYR A 467 -4.40 11.18 -3.68
CA TYR A 467 -3.36 12.21 -3.80
C TYR A 467 -2.06 11.69 -4.43
N ILE A 468 -2.05 10.43 -4.88
CA ILE A 468 -0.90 9.79 -5.50
C ILE A 468 -1.10 9.81 -7.02
N LEU A 469 -0.44 10.76 -7.68
CA LEU A 469 -0.74 11.10 -9.09
C LEU A 469 0.21 10.49 -10.12
N THR A 470 1.38 9.99 -9.68
CA THR A 470 2.42 9.47 -10.58
C THR A 470 3.02 8.16 -10.06
N PRO A 471 3.58 7.33 -10.95
CA PRO A 471 4.37 6.15 -10.60
C PRO A 471 5.40 6.39 -9.48
N GLU A 472 6.17 7.47 -9.60
CA GLU A 472 7.22 7.83 -8.64
C GLU A 472 6.63 8.20 -7.27
N HIS A 473 5.41 8.73 -7.23
CA HIS A 473 4.71 9.01 -5.98
C HIS A 473 4.17 7.70 -5.34
N VAL A 474 3.69 6.74 -6.13
CA VAL A 474 3.34 5.39 -5.62
C VAL A 474 4.58 4.74 -5.00
N GLU A 475 5.71 4.79 -5.69
CA GLU A 475 6.98 4.27 -5.18
C GLU A 475 7.41 4.96 -3.88
N TYR A 476 7.31 6.28 -3.82
CA TYR A 476 7.62 7.07 -2.62
C TYR A 476 6.74 6.68 -1.44
N MET A 477 5.45 6.46 -1.67
CA MET A 477 4.51 6.09 -0.62
C MET A 477 4.66 4.62 -0.20
N ALA A 478 4.93 3.71 -1.12
CA ALA A 478 5.07 2.29 -0.82
C ALA A 478 6.43 1.92 -0.23
N VAL A 479 7.53 2.52 -0.70
CA VAL A 479 8.91 2.14 -0.36
C VAL A 479 9.54 3.25 0.49
N PRO A 480 10.15 2.94 1.66
CA PRO A 480 10.55 1.61 2.13
C PRO A 480 9.57 0.89 3.08
N ARG A 481 8.37 1.41 3.30
CA ARG A 481 7.38 0.78 4.21
C ARG A 481 7.01 -0.66 3.81
N MET A 482 6.95 -0.96 2.51
CA MET A 482 6.77 -2.30 1.97
C MET A 482 7.88 -3.26 2.41
N LEU A 483 9.13 -2.82 2.49
CA LEU A 483 10.27 -3.65 2.93
C LEU A 483 10.13 -3.99 4.42
N ALA A 484 9.68 -3.04 5.24
CA ALA A 484 9.37 -3.30 6.64
C ALA A 484 8.22 -4.31 6.80
N LEU A 485 7.16 -4.18 5.98
CA LEU A 485 6.06 -5.15 6.00
C LEU A 485 6.51 -6.53 5.50
N ALA A 486 7.38 -6.59 4.49
CA ALA A 486 7.96 -7.84 4.00
C ALA A 486 8.74 -8.55 5.12
N GLU A 487 9.56 -7.83 5.89
CA GLU A 487 10.24 -8.38 7.08
C GLU A 487 9.24 -8.90 8.11
N VAL A 488 8.22 -8.09 8.45
CA VAL A 488 7.18 -8.47 9.43
C VAL A 488 6.49 -9.79 9.07
N LEU A 489 6.28 -10.01 7.76
CA LEU A 489 5.52 -11.13 7.25
C LEU A 489 6.35 -12.35 6.85
N TRP A 490 7.66 -12.18 6.72
CA TRP A 490 8.59 -13.24 6.36
C TRP A 490 9.41 -13.72 7.56
N THR A 491 10.13 -12.81 8.22
CA THR A 491 11.10 -13.13 9.27
C THR A 491 10.40 -13.63 10.54
N PRO A 492 10.93 -14.69 11.20
CA PRO A 492 10.40 -15.14 12.48
C PRO A 492 10.34 -14.01 13.51
N LYS A 493 9.23 -13.89 14.24
CA LYS A 493 9.02 -12.83 15.23
C LYS A 493 10.20 -12.67 16.21
N ALA A 494 10.75 -13.79 16.67
CA ALA A 494 11.84 -13.79 17.65
C ALA A 494 13.18 -13.25 17.13
N LYS A 495 13.36 -13.17 15.80
CA LYS A 495 14.58 -12.64 15.17
C LYS A 495 14.49 -11.16 14.82
N ARG A 496 13.28 -10.61 14.69
CA ARG A 496 13.06 -9.21 14.31
C ARG A 496 13.78 -8.26 15.27
N ASN A 497 14.67 -7.45 14.71
CA ASN A 497 15.40 -6.39 15.38
C ASN A 497 15.35 -5.12 14.53
N GLU A 498 14.70 -4.07 15.05
CA GLU A 498 14.49 -2.82 14.30
C GLU A 498 15.80 -2.13 13.94
N ALA A 499 16.76 -2.07 14.86
CA ALA A 499 18.04 -1.40 14.60
C ALA A 499 18.84 -2.11 13.50
N ASP A 500 18.85 -3.44 13.49
CA ASP A 500 19.46 -4.22 12.42
C ASP A 500 18.71 -4.07 11.08
N PHE A 501 17.37 -4.10 11.11
CA PHE A 501 16.56 -3.85 9.91
C PHE A 501 16.87 -2.48 9.30
N ILE A 502 16.94 -1.43 10.11
CA ILE A 502 17.27 -0.08 9.65
C ILE A 502 18.67 -0.07 9.02
N ARG A 503 19.68 -0.68 9.66
CA ARG A 503 21.03 -0.82 9.11
C ARG A 503 21.02 -1.51 7.74
N ARG A 504 20.30 -2.63 7.60
CA ARG A 504 20.15 -3.33 6.31
C ARG A 504 19.44 -2.47 5.27
N LEU A 505 18.39 -1.75 5.67
CA LEU A 505 17.62 -0.87 4.80
C LEU A 505 18.46 0.31 4.30
N GLU A 506 19.28 0.92 5.17
CA GLU A 506 20.21 1.98 4.77
C GLU A 506 21.14 1.52 3.63
N ASN A 507 21.56 0.25 3.67
CA ASN A 507 22.39 -0.38 2.63
C ASN A 507 21.62 -0.83 1.39
N GLU A 508 20.28 -0.88 1.42
CA GLU A 508 19.44 -1.25 0.28
C GLU A 508 19.09 -0.04 -0.61
N PHE A 509 19.18 1.19 -0.09
CA PHE A 509 18.87 2.40 -0.88
C PHE A 509 19.67 2.54 -2.18
N PRO A 510 20.99 2.24 -2.24
CA PRO A 510 21.74 2.28 -3.49
C PRO A 510 21.18 1.32 -4.55
N GLU A 511 20.74 0.13 -4.15
CA GLU A 511 20.13 -0.84 -5.07
C GLU A 511 18.75 -0.37 -5.56
N LEU A 512 17.93 0.19 -4.65
CA LEU A 512 16.67 0.82 -5.02
C LEU A 512 16.87 1.97 -6.03
N GLU A 513 17.91 2.78 -5.84
CA GLU A 513 18.29 3.85 -6.78
C GLU A 513 18.76 3.29 -8.13
N ALA A 514 19.56 2.23 -8.14
CA ALA A 514 19.98 1.53 -9.37
C ALA A 514 18.78 0.94 -10.14
N MET A 515 17.76 0.46 -9.41
CA MET A 515 16.47 0.01 -9.95
C MET A 515 15.54 1.16 -10.36
N LYS A 516 15.95 2.42 -10.16
CA LYS A 516 15.17 3.63 -10.41
C LYS A 516 13.83 3.64 -9.65
N VAL A 517 13.87 3.28 -8.37
CA VAL A 517 12.74 3.35 -7.46
C VAL A 517 12.84 4.63 -6.64
N ASN A 518 11.81 5.46 -6.68
CA ASN A 518 11.76 6.69 -5.90
C ASN A 518 11.42 6.42 -4.42
N ALA A 519 12.31 5.78 -3.68
CA ALA A 519 12.08 5.43 -2.28
C ALA A 519 12.06 6.67 -1.37
N SER A 520 11.13 6.70 -0.41
CA SER A 520 11.06 7.77 0.57
C SER A 520 12.25 7.76 1.54
N LYS A 521 12.75 8.97 1.82
CA LYS A 521 13.81 9.26 2.80
C LYS A 521 13.25 9.83 4.10
N SER A 522 11.94 9.79 4.31
CA SER A 522 11.26 10.42 5.46
C SER A 522 11.67 9.85 6.82
N MET A 523 12.23 8.63 6.85
CA MET A 523 12.83 8.05 8.06
C MET A 523 13.96 8.89 8.65
N TYR A 524 14.67 9.67 7.80
CA TYR A 524 15.76 10.55 8.23
C TYR A 524 15.30 11.93 8.68
N GLN A 525 14.01 12.27 8.53
CA GLN A 525 13.51 13.57 8.97
C GLN A 525 13.70 13.73 10.48
N VAL A 526 14.29 14.86 10.87
CA VAL A 526 14.53 15.23 12.26
C VAL A 526 13.31 15.97 12.78
N ARG A 527 12.72 15.44 13.85
CA ARG A 527 11.69 16.12 14.64
C ARG A 527 12.35 16.83 15.80
N VAL A 528 12.25 18.15 15.83
CA VAL A 528 12.69 18.94 16.97
C VAL A 528 11.55 19.03 17.97
N THR A 529 11.79 18.55 19.18
CA THR A 529 10.84 18.74 20.29
C THR A 529 11.32 19.92 21.13
N PRO A 530 10.46 20.93 21.41
CA PRO A 530 10.84 22.09 22.21
C PRO A 530 10.92 21.71 23.69
N GLU A 531 11.89 20.87 24.03
CA GLU A 531 12.17 20.39 25.37
C GLU A 531 13.63 20.73 25.71
N GLN A 532 13.83 21.40 26.84
CA GLN A 532 15.16 21.74 27.34
C GLN A 532 15.86 20.46 27.81
N GLY A 533 17.06 20.22 27.29
CA GLY A 533 17.89 19.09 27.73
C GLY A 533 18.50 19.28 29.12
N PRO A 534 19.18 18.25 29.64
CA PRO A 534 19.87 18.29 30.92
C PRO A 534 20.81 19.49 31.06
N ASN A 535 21.43 19.94 29.96
CA ASN A 535 22.28 21.12 29.94
C ASN A 535 21.56 22.33 29.31
N PRO A 536 21.76 23.56 29.84
CA PRO A 536 21.20 24.78 29.25
C PRO A 536 21.58 24.95 27.77
N GLY A 537 20.59 25.23 26.94
CA GLY A 537 20.76 25.38 25.50
C GLY A 537 20.68 24.07 24.72
N GLU A 538 20.52 22.90 25.36
CA GLU A 538 20.17 21.68 24.63
C GLU A 538 18.68 21.63 24.27
N ILE A 539 18.37 21.09 23.09
CA ILE A 539 17.03 20.74 22.66
C ILE A 539 16.94 19.24 22.38
N ALA A 540 15.77 18.67 22.61
CA ALA A 540 15.47 17.32 22.15
C ALA A 540 15.27 17.32 20.62
N VAL A 541 15.95 16.41 19.95
CA VAL A 541 15.64 16.03 18.58
C VAL A 541 15.35 14.53 18.52
N ASP A 542 14.58 14.10 17.55
CA ASP A 542 14.24 12.69 17.35
C ASP A 542 14.17 12.39 15.85
N SER A 543 14.49 11.17 15.45
CA SER A 543 14.29 10.68 14.08
C SER A 543 13.92 9.20 14.12
N GLN A 544 13.32 8.69 13.05
CA GLN A 544 12.94 7.28 13.00
C GLN A 544 14.14 6.32 13.03
N VAL A 545 15.34 6.82 12.72
CA VAL A 545 16.57 6.02 12.68
C VAL A 545 17.34 6.08 13.98
N ARG A 546 17.52 7.28 14.54
CA ARG A 546 18.43 7.51 15.68
C ARG A 546 17.74 7.62 17.03
N GLY A 547 16.41 7.59 17.03
CA GLY A 547 15.61 7.87 18.20
C GLY A 547 15.92 9.26 18.78
N ARG A 548 15.51 9.45 20.03
CA ARG A 548 15.60 10.73 20.71
C ARG A 548 17.04 11.02 21.17
N GLN A 549 17.56 12.19 20.83
CA GLN A 549 18.88 12.69 21.16
C GLN A 549 18.79 14.13 21.71
N TRP A 550 19.78 14.54 22.50
CA TRP A 550 19.92 15.93 22.95
C TRP A 550 20.98 16.63 22.09
N ILE A 551 20.66 17.81 21.55
CA ILE A 551 21.58 18.60 20.75
C ILE A 551 21.76 19.97 21.38
N GLN A 552 23.00 20.39 21.58
CA GLN A 552 23.34 21.75 21.99
C GLN A 552 22.98 22.75 20.89
N VAL A 553 22.07 23.66 21.19
CA VAL A 553 21.77 24.83 20.36
C VAL A 553 22.84 25.88 20.63
N GLY A 554 23.89 25.86 19.82
CA GLY A 554 24.85 26.95 19.72
C GLY A 554 24.42 28.00 18.70
N ARG A 555 24.71 29.28 18.94
CA ARG A 555 24.79 30.27 17.86
C ARG A 555 25.97 29.89 16.97
N THR A 556 25.71 29.36 15.78
CA THR A 556 26.75 29.18 14.76
C THR A 556 26.78 30.41 13.86
N ASP A 557 27.57 31.40 14.26
CA ASP A 557 28.07 32.39 13.32
C ASP A 557 29.08 31.65 12.41
N ASN A 558 28.72 31.43 11.14
CA ASN A 558 29.49 30.82 10.04
C ASN A 558 29.60 29.28 10.01
N LEU A 559 28.68 28.64 9.28
CA LEU A 559 28.96 27.39 8.57
C LEU A 559 29.13 27.70 7.08
N GLY A 560 30.36 28.04 6.69
CA GLY A 560 30.77 27.92 5.30
C GLY A 560 30.96 26.44 4.97
N SER A 561 30.15 25.91 4.06
CA SER A 561 30.36 24.58 3.48
C SER A 561 31.75 24.52 2.83
N ARG A 562 32.68 23.78 3.40
CA ARG A 562 33.86 23.31 2.65
C ARG A 562 33.71 21.82 2.38
N ARG A 563 33.65 21.48 1.09
CA ARG A 563 33.85 20.12 0.59
C ARG A 563 35.30 19.70 0.89
N CYS A 564 35.46 18.50 1.42
CA CYS A 564 36.76 17.83 1.46
C CYS A 564 36.82 16.86 0.26
N ASP A 565 37.07 17.40 -0.92
CA ASP A 565 37.41 16.58 -2.09
C ASP A 565 38.82 17.03 -2.57
N GLU A 566 39.71 16.02 -2.66
CA GLU A 566 41.01 15.95 -3.36
C GLU A 566 42.30 15.72 -2.52
N PRO A 567 43.21 14.84 -3.01
CA PRO A 567 44.40 14.40 -2.28
C PRO A 567 45.58 15.35 -2.52
N ASN A 568 45.95 16.14 -1.51
CA ASN A 568 47.13 17.00 -1.61
C ASN A 568 48.40 16.30 -1.10
N ASN A 569 49.36 16.17 -2.03
CA ASN A 569 50.78 15.97 -1.78
C ASN A 569 51.29 16.96 -0.72
N GLY A 570 51.80 16.42 0.40
CA GLY A 570 52.80 17.03 1.27
C GLY A 570 52.46 18.39 1.90
N GLY A 571 51.96 18.39 3.14
CA GLY A 571 52.00 19.58 4.00
C GLY A 571 51.02 19.62 5.17
N GLN A 572 51.33 18.87 6.24
CA GLN A 572 50.80 18.92 7.63
C GLN A 572 49.30 18.63 7.92
N PRO A 573 49.00 17.85 8.98
CA PRO A 573 47.65 17.44 9.37
C PRO A 573 46.89 18.54 10.10
N CYS A 574 45.56 18.53 9.97
CA CYS A 574 44.65 19.35 10.76
C CYS A 574 44.86 19.08 12.26
N ILE A 575 45.21 20.12 13.01
CA ILE A 575 45.41 20.09 14.46
C ILE A 575 44.04 20.16 15.15
N GLU A 576 43.70 19.16 15.95
CA GLU A 576 42.64 19.23 16.97
C GLU A 576 43.09 20.13 18.15
N PRO A 577 42.21 20.94 18.77
CA PRO A 577 42.47 21.43 20.11
C PRO A 577 42.01 20.39 21.14
N ALA A 578 42.99 19.86 21.87
CA ALA A 578 42.83 19.03 23.04
C ALA A 578 42.16 19.79 24.21
N GLY A 579 41.29 19.09 24.92
CA GLY A 579 40.75 19.45 26.23
C GLY A 579 40.19 18.21 26.90
N ASP A 580 41.01 17.56 27.74
CA ASP A 580 40.67 16.38 28.53
C ASP A 580 39.44 16.61 29.44
N ILE A 581 38.39 15.83 29.23
CA ILE A 581 37.51 15.29 30.29
C ILE A 581 36.82 14.03 29.73
N ASN A 582 36.99 12.91 30.45
CA ASN A 582 36.35 11.62 30.19
C ASN A 582 34.81 11.75 30.17
N GLU A 583 34.18 11.60 29.00
CA GLU A 583 32.79 11.14 28.78
C GLU A 583 32.54 10.91 27.27
N PRO A 584 31.60 10.03 26.87
CA PRO A 584 31.53 9.51 25.50
C PRO A 584 31.14 10.60 24.49
N SER A 585 31.97 10.72 23.46
CA SER A 585 31.88 11.54 22.27
C SER A 585 30.48 12.03 21.88
N LEU A 586 30.29 13.36 21.93
CA LEU A 586 29.26 14.10 21.21
C LEU A 586 29.38 13.81 19.70
N THR A 587 28.41 13.06 19.17
CA THR A 587 28.33 12.76 17.73
C THR A 587 27.98 14.04 16.97
N ARG A 588 28.91 14.56 16.16
CA ARG A 588 28.61 15.58 15.15
C ARG A 588 27.61 15.00 14.13
N LEU A 589 26.47 15.66 13.94
CA LEU A 589 25.57 15.41 12.80
C LEU A 589 26.20 16.01 11.54
N ASP A 590 26.44 15.17 10.54
CA ASP A 590 26.77 15.60 9.18
C ASP A 590 25.48 16.00 8.47
N PHE A 591 25.29 17.31 8.30
CA PHE A 591 24.13 17.89 7.63
C PHE A 591 24.25 17.94 6.11
N SER A 592 25.32 17.40 5.51
CA SER A 592 25.52 17.42 4.04
C SER A 592 24.49 16.58 3.25
N LYS A 593 23.73 15.71 3.92
CA LYS A 593 22.68 14.86 3.32
C LYS A 593 21.24 15.30 3.63
N ALA A 594 21.07 16.37 4.41
CA ALA A 594 19.75 16.89 4.80
C ALA A 594 19.42 18.14 3.97
N GLU A 595 18.90 17.96 2.76
CA GLU A 595 18.26 19.07 2.03
C GLU A 595 17.00 19.50 2.80
N GLY A 596 17.01 20.72 3.37
CA GLY A 596 15.80 21.33 3.95
C GLY A 596 15.98 22.12 5.26
N LEU A 597 17.11 22.02 5.95
CA LEU A 597 17.26 22.63 7.29
C LEU A 597 17.56 24.14 7.31
N SER A 598 17.79 24.78 6.16
CA SER A 598 18.09 26.23 6.12
C SER A 598 16.91 27.11 6.52
N CYS A 599 15.67 26.63 6.39
CA CYS A 599 14.47 27.45 6.63
C CYS A 599 14.01 27.48 8.11
N VAL A 600 14.38 26.48 8.92
CA VAL A 600 13.89 26.35 10.30
C VAL A 600 14.61 27.30 11.27
N ILE A 601 15.85 27.70 10.97
CA ILE A 601 16.65 28.53 11.87
C ILE A 601 16.27 30.03 11.78
N GLU A 602 15.71 30.51 10.67
CA GLU A 602 15.36 31.93 10.52
C GLU A 602 14.14 32.39 11.34
N ASN A 603 13.22 31.48 11.70
CA ASN A 603 11.99 31.84 12.41
C ASN A 603 12.09 31.83 13.95
N LEU A 604 13.25 31.53 14.53
CA LEU A 604 13.49 31.56 15.99
C LEU A 604 14.12 32.87 16.49
N ARG A 605 13.95 33.99 15.79
CA ARG A 605 14.33 35.32 16.29
C ARG A 605 13.44 35.74 17.46
N ILE A 606 13.84 35.36 18.67
CA ILE A 606 13.33 35.90 19.93
C ILE A 606 13.57 37.42 19.92
N GLN A 607 12.48 38.20 19.84
CA GLN A 607 12.52 39.64 20.09
C GLN A 607 12.93 39.89 21.55
N GLN A 608 14.15 40.39 21.75
CA GLN A 608 14.58 40.90 23.06
C GLN A 608 13.85 42.21 23.36
N CYS A 609 12.94 42.19 24.34
CA CYS A 609 12.39 43.40 24.95
C CYS A 609 13.51 44.21 25.62
N HIS A 610 13.79 45.41 25.10
CA HIS A 610 14.68 46.38 25.75
C HIS A 610 14.07 46.93 27.05
N ARG A 611 14.86 46.89 28.13
CA ARG A 611 14.62 47.69 29.35
C ARG A 611 14.91 49.17 29.05
N PRO A 612 14.09 50.13 29.50
CA PRO A 612 14.42 51.55 29.44
C PRO A 612 15.27 51.98 30.65
N PRO A 613 16.20 52.95 30.50
CA PRO A 613 16.89 53.56 31.62
C PRO A 613 16.08 54.72 32.25
N HIS A 614 16.42 54.97 33.50
CA HIS A 614 15.81 55.86 34.50
C HIS A 614 15.63 57.34 34.11
N HIS A 615 14.55 57.97 34.61
CA HIS A 615 14.61 59.27 35.31
C HIS A 615 13.33 59.53 36.18
N PRO A 616 13.41 60.31 37.29
CA PRO A 616 12.40 60.33 38.35
C PRO A 616 11.49 61.58 38.40
N GLN A 617 10.29 61.35 38.95
CA GLN A 617 9.41 62.21 39.75
C GLN A 617 8.99 63.61 39.23
N ARG A 618 7.67 63.79 39.03
CA ARG A 618 6.86 64.79 39.75
C ARG A 618 5.33 64.58 39.59
N ALA A 619 4.68 64.55 40.75
CA ALA A 619 3.37 65.12 41.11
C ALA A 619 2.05 64.63 40.47
N ALA A 620 1.19 64.07 41.33
CA ALA A 620 -0.18 64.51 41.66
C ALA A 620 -1.14 63.28 41.78
N GLN A 621 -1.35 62.72 42.98
CA GLN A 621 -2.38 63.09 43.99
C GLN A 621 -3.85 62.80 43.60
N ARG A 622 -4.50 62.01 44.50
CA ARG A 622 -5.95 61.87 44.79
C ARG A 622 -6.70 60.89 43.85
N THR A 623 -7.53 59.93 44.29
CA THR A 623 -8.19 59.71 45.60
C THR A 623 -8.66 58.25 45.74
N LEU A 624 -8.38 57.70 46.91
CA LEU A 624 -9.10 56.72 47.74
C LEU A 624 -10.45 56.11 47.30
N GLN A 625 -10.53 54.81 47.61
CA GLN A 625 -11.62 54.10 48.32
C GLN A 625 -12.89 53.69 47.56
N ARG A 626 -13.05 52.37 47.37
CA ARG A 626 -13.80 51.41 48.21
C ARG A 626 -13.60 50.03 47.54
N GLY A 627 -13.34 48.90 48.17
CA GLY A 627 -13.39 48.50 49.57
C GLY A 627 -13.91 47.07 49.64
N ARG A 628 -13.00 46.13 49.97
CA ARG A 628 -13.22 44.88 50.76
C ARG A 628 -14.06 43.75 50.11
N ARG A 629 -13.43 42.58 49.87
CA ARG A 629 -13.33 41.36 50.76
C ARG A 629 -14.58 40.47 50.60
N LEU A 630 -14.59 39.14 50.51
CA LEU A 630 -13.70 38.01 50.85
C LEU A 630 -14.22 36.80 49.99
N HIS A 631 -13.36 35.99 49.34
CA HIS A 631 -12.74 34.74 49.83
C HIS A 631 -13.69 33.52 49.96
N LEU A 632 -13.41 32.45 49.20
CA LEU A 632 -13.14 31.06 49.63
C LEU A 632 -13.75 29.97 48.73
N GLY A 633 -12.95 28.93 48.48
CA GLY A 633 -13.34 27.55 48.14
C GLY A 633 -13.70 27.36 46.66
N GLY A 634 -13.01 26.52 45.89
CA GLY A 634 -12.65 25.15 46.22
C GLY A 634 -13.48 24.25 45.30
N TRP A 635 -12.95 24.00 44.10
CA TRP A 635 -13.56 23.16 43.07
C TRP A 635 -13.22 21.70 43.33
N HIS A 636 -14.21 20.82 43.43
CA HIS A 636 -14.12 19.44 42.93
C HIS A 636 -15.47 18.71 42.91
N HIS A 637 -15.67 17.93 41.83
CA HIS A 637 -16.58 16.78 41.63
C HIS A 637 -18.10 17.08 41.51
N ARG A 638 -18.89 16.40 40.68
CA ARG A 638 -18.74 15.24 39.76
C ARG A 638 -19.95 15.22 38.81
N ALA A 639 -19.79 14.52 37.69
CA ALA A 639 -20.79 14.24 36.63
C ALA A 639 -22.14 13.66 37.10
N ARG A 640 -23.23 13.95 36.34
CA ARG A 640 -24.08 12.98 35.61
C ARG A 640 -25.36 13.62 35.03
N GLU A 641 -25.95 12.85 34.09
CA GLU A 641 -27.33 12.86 33.55
C GLU A 641 -27.54 13.58 32.20
N ALA A 642 -28.39 13.14 31.26
CA ALA A 642 -28.98 11.87 30.81
C ALA A 642 -30.26 12.23 30.02
N ARG A 643 -30.45 11.53 28.90
CA ARG A 643 -31.64 11.25 28.09
C ARG A 643 -33.05 11.78 28.49
N GLU A 644 -33.69 12.28 27.42
CA GLU A 644 -35.04 11.97 26.90
C GLU A 644 -36.35 12.63 27.43
N HIS A 645 -37.15 13.01 26.41
CA HIS A 645 -38.59 13.27 26.33
C HIS A 645 -39.22 14.49 27.02
N ARG A 646 -39.96 15.29 26.22
CA ARG A 646 -41.24 15.89 26.66
C ARG A 646 -42.21 16.11 25.49
N MET A 647 -43.34 15.43 25.59
CA MET A 647 -44.63 15.76 24.96
C MET A 647 -45.52 16.50 25.99
N ALA A 648 -46.35 17.40 25.45
CA ALA A 648 -47.68 17.86 25.90
C ALA A 648 -47.91 18.52 27.29
N GLY A 649 -48.46 19.75 27.23
CA GLY A 649 -49.78 20.05 27.82
C GLY A 649 -49.85 21.14 28.89
N LEU A 650 -50.58 22.24 28.61
CA LEU A 650 -51.80 22.68 29.33
C LEU A 650 -52.17 24.14 29.01
N ALA A 651 -53.38 24.37 28.47
CA ALA A 651 -54.44 25.13 29.15
C ALA A 651 -55.71 25.33 28.28
N ARG A 652 -56.83 24.93 28.89
CA ARG A 652 -58.25 25.01 28.51
C ARG A 652 -58.75 26.39 28.02
N ARG A 653 -59.68 26.43 27.05
CA ARG A 653 -61.16 26.66 27.23
C ARG A 653 -61.86 27.14 25.93
N ARG A 654 -62.98 26.46 25.63
CA ARG A 654 -64.31 26.91 25.13
C ARG A 654 -64.56 27.34 23.66
N HIS A 655 -65.54 26.61 23.10
CA HIS A 655 -66.68 26.98 22.24
C HIS A 655 -66.50 27.40 20.76
N HIS A 656 -66.86 26.44 19.88
CA HIS A 656 -68.03 26.40 18.97
C HIS A 656 -68.36 27.53 17.97
N TYR A 657 -68.79 27.04 16.79
CA TYR A 657 -69.54 27.64 15.67
C TYR A 657 -68.81 28.50 14.63
N GLY A 658 -68.71 27.92 13.41
CA GLY A 658 -69.63 28.27 12.31
C GLY A 658 -69.21 29.38 11.33
N GLY A 659 -69.24 29.02 10.03
CA GLY A 659 -69.89 29.86 9.02
C GLY A 659 -69.02 30.75 8.12
N SER A 660 -69.03 30.38 6.83
CA SER A 660 -69.39 31.24 5.68
C SER A 660 -68.60 32.51 5.30
N GLY A 661 -68.40 32.66 3.97
CA GLY A 661 -68.24 33.94 3.26
C GLY A 661 -66.90 34.05 2.53
N GLN A 662 -66.74 33.59 1.28
CA GLN A 662 -67.05 34.32 0.03
C GLN A 662 -66.64 35.81 0.06
N CYS A 663 -65.66 36.21 -0.76
CA CYS A 663 -65.90 36.90 -2.05
C CYS A 663 -64.61 37.46 -2.68
N ALA A 664 -64.48 37.21 -3.99
CA ALA A 664 -63.94 38.04 -5.08
C ALA A 664 -62.49 38.61 -4.98
N GLY A 665 -61.66 38.61 -6.02
CA GLY A 665 -61.85 38.29 -7.43
C GLY A 665 -60.56 38.55 -8.22
N TYR A 666 -60.64 38.35 -9.54
CA TYR A 666 -59.67 38.71 -10.59
C TYR A 666 -58.45 37.80 -10.85
N GLN A 667 -58.69 36.78 -11.69
CA GLN A 667 -57.88 36.43 -12.88
C GLN A 667 -58.56 37.07 -14.13
N PRO A 668 -58.10 36.96 -15.41
CA PRO A 668 -57.04 36.12 -16.00
C PRO A 668 -56.22 36.77 -17.16
N HIS A 669 -55.23 36.03 -17.69
CA HIS A 669 -55.00 35.69 -19.12
C HIS A 669 -53.68 34.89 -19.16
N ARG A 670 -53.59 33.57 -19.35
CA ARG A 670 -53.93 32.66 -20.47
C ARG A 670 -53.40 33.09 -21.85
N HIS A 671 -52.48 32.29 -22.39
CA HIS A 671 -52.70 31.65 -23.69
C HIS A 671 -52.19 30.19 -23.69
N ARG A 672 -53.12 29.30 -24.07
CA ARG A 672 -52.95 27.91 -24.52
C ARG A 672 -52.96 27.91 -26.06
N SER A 673 -52.38 26.87 -26.66
CA SER A 673 -53.01 25.94 -27.64
C SER A 673 -51.90 25.15 -28.37
N ALA A 674 -52.03 23.89 -28.80
CA ALA A 674 -53.01 22.81 -28.65
C ALA A 674 -52.46 21.56 -29.40
N GLU A 675 -52.71 20.36 -28.86
CA GLU A 675 -53.25 19.11 -29.49
C GLU A 675 -52.67 18.61 -30.85
N ARG A 676 -52.53 17.30 -31.13
CA ARG A 676 -53.53 16.21 -30.96
C ARG A 676 -52.93 14.82 -31.27
N ASP A 677 -53.61 13.77 -30.79
CA ASP A 677 -53.38 12.32 -30.87
C ASP A 677 -53.30 11.67 -32.28
N THR A 678 -52.72 10.45 -32.37
CA THR A 678 -53.45 9.20 -32.76
C THR A 678 -52.56 7.93 -32.73
N GLN A 679 -53.20 6.80 -32.41
CA GLN A 679 -52.70 5.42 -32.27
C GLN A 679 -52.51 4.65 -33.61
N LEU A 680 -51.81 3.50 -33.53
CA LEU A 680 -52.05 2.16 -34.17
C LEU A 680 -50.84 1.52 -34.90
N ASP A 681 -50.47 0.32 -34.45
CA ASP A 681 -49.72 -0.79 -35.11
C ASP A 681 -50.69 -1.54 -36.11
N PRO A 682 -50.35 -2.53 -36.99
CA PRO A 682 -49.15 -3.40 -37.05
C PRO A 682 -48.63 -3.92 -38.44
N SER A 683 -47.50 -4.65 -38.38
CA SER A 683 -47.16 -5.90 -39.12
C SER A 683 -46.49 -5.91 -40.54
N THR A 684 -45.50 -6.84 -40.63
CA THR A 684 -45.10 -7.75 -41.75
C THR A 684 -44.15 -7.35 -42.90
N SER A 685 -42.95 -7.96 -42.84
CA SER A 685 -42.39 -8.95 -43.81
C SER A 685 -41.42 -8.54 -44.95
N ASN A 686 -40.26 -9.21 -44.91
CA ASN A 686 -39.60 -10.02 -45.95
C ASN A 686 -38.82 -9.42 -47.15
N ARG A 687 -37.63 -10.04 -47.34
CA ARG A 687 -36.78 -10.19 -48.55
C ARG A 687 -36.07 -8.91 -49.04
N GLY A 688 -34.82 -8.92 -49.48
CA GLY A 688 -33.88 -9.99 -49.81
C GLY A 688 -33.00 -9.53 -50.98
N LEU A 689 -31.70 -9.80 -50.88
CA LEU A 689 -30.76 -10.08 -51.98
C LEU A 689 -30.37 -8.96 -52.99
N GLN A 690 -29.10 -8.57 -52.84
CA GLN A 690 -27.99 -8.76 -53.80
C GLN A 690 -27.79 -7.86 -55.04
N ARG A 691 -26.49 -7.56 -55.21
CA ARG A 691 -25.70 -7.23 -56.41
C ARG A 691 -25.68 -5.77 -56.86
N GLU A 692 -24.60 -5.22 -57.41
CA GLU A 692 -23.16 -5.53 -57.54
C GLU A 692 -22.56 -4.36 -58.36
N GLN A 693 -21.22 -4.27 -58.43
CA GLN A 693 -20.41 -3.47 -59.36
C GLN A 693 -20.14 -1.99 -59.02
N ARG A 694 -18.96 -1.40 -59.28
CA ARG A 694 -17.54 -1.79 -59.46
C ARG A 694 -16.85 -0.48 -59.90
N ARG A 695 -15.65 -0.19 -59.37
CA ARG A 695 -14.47 0.43 -60.04
C ARG A 695 -13.41 0.72 -58.94
N GLN A 696 -12.36 -0.08 -58.80
CA GLN A 696 -11.06 -0.09 -59.53
C GLN A 696 -10.31 1.25 -59.46
N ASP A 697 -9.19 1.28 -58.71
CA ASP A 697 -7.80 1.38 -59.19
C ASP A 697 -6.86 1.10 -57.99
N LEU A 698 -6.10 0.00 -57.92
CA LEU A 698 -4.76 -0.28 -58.50
C LEU A 698 -3.60 0.59 -57.97
N HIS A 699 -2.81 0.03 -57.05
CA HIS A 699 -1.39 -0.22 -57.31
C HIS A 699 -0.82 -1.34 -56.41
N THR A 700 -0.23 -2.31 -57.09
CA THR A 700 0.46 -3.52 -56.63
C THR A 700 1.98 -3.26 -56.56
N VAL A 701 2.72 -3.95 -55.69
CA VAL A 701 3.96 -4.76 -55.92
C VAL A 701 4.31 -5.39 -54.54
N VAL A 702 4.02 -6.68 -54.29
CA VAL A 702 4.84 -7.91 -54.49
C VAL A 702 6.10 -7.93 -53.57
N GLY A 703 6.40 -8.97 -52.78
CA GLY A 703 5.96 -10.36 -52.90
C GLY A 703 6.15 -11.23 -51.67
N ALA A 704 5.43 -12.35 -51.75
CA ALA A 704 5.48 -13.57 -50.94
C ALA A 704 6.88 -14.25 -51.05
N ILE A 705 7.25 -15.26 -50.26
CA ILE A 705 6.72 -16.63 -50.32
C ILE A 705 7.06 -17.37 -49.01
N THR A 706 6.08 -18.18 -48.62
CA THR A 706 5.95 -19.16 -47.53
C THR A 706 6.75 -20.46 -47.81
N PRO A 707 6.37 -21.65 -47.28
CA PRO A 707 6.69 -22.20 -45.97
C PRO A 707 7.33 -23.60 -46.07
N SER A 708 7.63 -24.26 -44.94
CA SER A 708 7.09 -25.61 -44.60
C SER A 708 7.87 -26.33 -43.49
N ASN A 709 7.08 -26.94 -42.60
CA ASN A 709 7.22 -28.31 -42.08
C ASN A 709 8.25 -28.68 -40.99
N SER A 710 7.65 -29.10 -39.86
CA SER A 710 7.90 -30.34 -39.10
C SER A 710 9.33 -30.68 -38.69
N SER A 711 9.59 -30.60 -37.39
CA SER A 711 10.18 -31.63 -36.53
C SER A 711 9.91 -31.25 -35.08
#